data_AF-A0A0D9VSX0-F1
#
_entry.id   AF-A0A0D9VSX0-F1
#
_cell.length_a   1.000
_cell.length_b   1.000
_cell.length_c   1.000
_cell.angle_alpha   90.00
_cell.angle_beta   90.00
_cell.angle_gamma   90.00
#
_symmetry.space_group_name_H-M   'P 1'
#
loop_
_entity.id
_entity.type
_entity.pdbx_description
1 polymer ?
#
loop_
_entity_poly.entity_id
_entity_poly.type
_entity_poly.pdbx_seq_one_letter_code
_entity_poly.pdbx_strand_id
1 'polypeptide(L)'
;MDSDAGGSTAAPPPSASTTGAAAAADGEEGGGKQVLVVLVGPPGSGKSTFAKAVLGGSAAAAGRPWVRVCQDTIGNGKSGTKIQCLKAAADALKEGKSVLLDRCNLEREQRADFVKLGNHVHVDVHCVVLDLPAKVCISRSVNRKGHEGNLQGGMAAMVVNRMLKKKETPLLTEGFSRIMFCKDDNDIKKAIDMYKTLGPSDSLDSGVFGQNSKGPVQVGIMKFLKKPENSSEKSSGPKVTPGESMPQMQDDFPKQKNLEAGGTCPVEAEKGLSNNKKIEEQSRESIPSDISSHTLAFPSISTADFQFDLDRASDIIVDTVAGVLQKYDNIRLVLVDLNQRSRILSLVKDKAAKKNINSSRFLTFVGDITQLHSKGGLRCNVIANAANWRLKPGGGGVNAAIYGAAGEDLQRATKQCADTLRPGSSVTVPLPSTSPLHQREGVTHIIHVLGPNMNPMRPDCLKNDYTKGCKILHEAYTSLFENFVAIVQSCMGKQNAEPALEKPVTGVTSPNDSKTKREYIHDSERTKKHKLVQPNTSSNQAREGNGKRSGVTTTKTWGSWAQALYELAMHPGNYKNADYILEISDDFVILNDLYPKAKKHVLVVSRQDGLDSLADVKKEHLPLLRRMHSAGVKWAQKFLEEDSSLVPSMRQLHLHIISQDFNSASLKNKKHWNSFTTTFFLDSVDVIEEIDQHGSATVSSDDKVLAMELRCHRCRSAHPNIPKLKSHIANCKSSFPSHLLQKDRLLSSSRMHMDCT
;
A
#
# COMPACT_ATOMS: atom_id res chain seq x y z
N MET A 1 -76.08 15.83 -6.46
CA MET A 1 -77.19 16.07 -7.41
C MET A 1 -77.09 17.47 -8.00
N ASP A 2 -76.36 17.71 -9.10
CA ASP A 2 -75.19 17.02 -9.67
C ASP A 2 -74.51 17.95 -10.72
N SER A 3 -73.18 17.87 -10.74
CA SER A 3 -72.27 17.82 -11.91
C SER A 3 -72.30 18.85 -13.07
N ASP A 4 -71.10 19.40 -13.34
CA ASP A 4 -70.43 19.56 -14.65
C ASP A 4 -71.07 20.34 -15.83
N ALA A 5 -70.32 20.99 -16.75
CA ALA A 5 -68.90 21.41 -16.79
C ALA A 5 -68.61 22.36 -17.99
N GLY A 6 -67.48 23.09 -17.95
CA GLY A 6 -66.75 23.66 -19.10
C GLY A 6 -66.97 25.16 -19.41
N GLY A 7 -65.94 25.99 -19.67
CA GLY A 7 -64.48 25.78 -19.60
C GLY A 7 -63.66 26.96 -20.19
N SER A 8 -62.32 26.98 -19.98
CA SER A 8 -61.29 27.91 -20.55
C SER A 8 -61.30 29.39 -20.07
N THR A 9 -60.18 30.12 -19.88
CA THR A 9 -58.72 29.94 -20.13
C THR A 9 -57.81 30.58 -19.02
N ALA A 10 -56.52 30.21 -18.95
CA ALA A 10 -55.47 30.74 -18.03
C ALA A 10 -54.85 32.11 -18.47
N ALA A 11 -53.98 32.84 -17.76
CA ALA A 11 -52.98 32.53 -16.70
C ALA A 11 -52.60 33.75 -15.78
N PRO A 12 -51.79 33.59 -14.68
CA PRO A 12 -51.73 34.52 -13.51
C PRO A 12 -50.37 35.29 -13.35
N PRO A 13 -50.06 36.03 -12.25
CA PRO A 13 -49.56 35.48 -10.95
C PRO A 13 -50.02 36.26 -9.64
N PRO A 14 -49.64 35.84 -8.39
CA PRO A 14 -50.37 36.18 -7.14
C PRO A 14 -49.61 36.97 -6.03
N SER A 15 -50.30 37.39 -4.94
CA SER A 15 -49.66 37.84 -3.67
C SER A 15 -50.52 37.84 -2.36
N ALA A 16 -49.85 37.44 -1.24
CA ALA A 16 -49.83 37.98 0.14
C ALA A 16 -50.93 37.78 1.24
N SER A 17 -50.41 37.49 2.46
CA SER A 17 -50.87 37.89 3.84
C SER A 17 -52.02 37.10 4.52
N THR A 18 -52.18 36.98 5.87
CA THR A 18 -51.52 37.57 7.08
C THR A 18 -51.73 36.71 8.36
N THR A 19 -51.17 37.15 9.51
CA THR A 19 -51.41 36.78 10.94
C THR A 19 -50.89 35.42 11.44
N GLY A 20 -50.45 35.25 12.70
CA GLY A 20 -50.19 36.19 13.81
C GLY A 20 -49.83 35.42 15.10
N ALA A 21 -48.78 35.81 15.84
CA ALA A 21 -48.26 35.03 16.97
C ALA A 21 -48.21 35.85 18.29
N ALA A 22 -48.66 35.24 19.40
CA ALA A 22 -48.55 35.76 20.76
C ALA A 22 -47.84 34.73 21.65
N ALA A 23 -47.04 35.19 22.60
CA ALA A 23 -46.13 34.34 23.38
C ALA A 23 -46.84 33.57 24.50
N ALA A 24 -46.38 32.34 24.74
CA ALA A 24 -46.71 31.55 25.94
C ALA A 24 -45.47 30.77 26.41
N ALA A 25 -45.08 31.02 27.66
CA ALA A 25 -44.21 30.24 28.55
C ALA A 25 -42.96 29.53 27.98
N ASP A 26 -41.79 30.00 28.41
CA ASP A 26 -40.57 29.18 28.47
C ASP A 26 -40.80 27.96 29.40
N GLY A 27 -41.14 26.83 28.79
CA GLY A 27 -40.97 25.52 29.43
C GLY A 27 -39.59 24.98 29.08
N GLU A 28 -38.71 24.85 30.07
CA GLU A 28 -37.56 23.94 29.95
C GLU A 28 -38.08 22.50 29.84
N GLU A 29 -38.37 22.03 28.62
CA GLU A 29 -38.49 20.59 28.37
C GLU A 29 -37.12 19.95 28.65
N GLY A 30 -37.03 19.25 29.79
CA GLY A 30 -35.80 18.64 30.28
C GLY A 30 -35.29 17.53 29.35
N GLY A 31 -34.54 17.94 28.33
CA GLY A 31 -33.88 17.05 27.37
C GLY A 31 -32.90 16.12 28.07
N GLY A 32 -33.29 14.85 28.24
CA GLY A 32 -32.47 13.84 28.91
C GLY A 32 -31.08 13.70 28.26
N LYS A 33 -30.03 13.84 29.08
CA LYS A 33 -28.63 13.85 28.62
C LYS A 33 -28.30 12.57 27.86
N GLN A 34 -28.06 12.67 26.55
CA GLN A 34 -27.86 11.53 25.66
C GLN A 34 -26.47 10.91 25.81
N VAL A 35 -26.33 9.64 25.45
CA VAL A 35 -25.05 8.92 25.55
C VAL A 35 -24.73 8.20 24.25
N LEU A 36 -23.54 8.43 23.72
CA LEU A 36 -22.96 7.71 22.59
C LEU A 36 -21.91 6.72 23.10
N VAL A 37 -22.24 5.43 23.11
CA VAL A 37 -21.35 4.36 23.57
C VAL A 37 -20.64 3.70 22.38
N VAL A 38 -19.34 3.95 22.26
CA VAL A 38 -18.46 3.31 21.28
C VAL A 38 -17.92 1.99 21.84
N LEU A 39 -18.40 0.86 21.32
CA LEU A 39 -17.84 -0.44 21.66
C LEU A 39 -16.51 -0.64 20.92
N VAL A 40 -15.50 -1.17 21.62
CA VAL A 40 -14.16 -1.47 21.08
C VAL A 40 -13.80 -2.91 21.44
N GLY A 41 -13.27 -3.67 20.48
CA GLY A 41 -12.78 -5.04 20.72
C GLY A 41 -12.83 -5.93 19.47
N PRO A 42 -12.07 -7.04 19.44
CA PRO A 42 -12.03 -7.94 18.29
C PRO A 42 -13.34 -8.72 18.09
N PRO A 43 -13.51 -9.46 16.98
CA PRO A 43 -14.58 -10.44 16.84
C PRO A 43 -14.58 -11.44 18.00
N GLY A 44 -15.77 -11.86 18.43
CA GLY A 44 -15.94 -12.76 19.57
C GLY A 44 -15.76 -12.15 20.96
N SER A 45 -15.34 -10.88 21.09
CA SER A 45 -15.19 -10.21 22.40
C SER A 45 -16.50 -9.95 23.15
N GLY A 46 -17.65 -10.10 22.48
CA GLY A 46 -18.98 -9.97 23.10
C GLY A 46 -19.79 -8.72 22.72
N LYS A 47 -19.26 -7.80 21.90
CA LYS A 47 -19.92 -6.50 21.57
C LYS A 47 -21.41 -6.60 21.19
N SER A 48 -21.78 -7.47 20.26
CA SER A 48 -23.18 -7.65 19.87
C SER A 48 -24.05 -8.26 20.97
N THR A 49 -23.47 -9.06 21.86
CA THR A 49 -24.14 -9.58 23.06
C THR A 49 -24.35 -8.47 24.08
N PHE A 50 -23.35 -7.61 24.29
CA PHE A 50 -23.42 -6.42 25.12
C PHE A 50 -24.53 -5.47 24.64
N ALA A 51 -24.51 -5.11 23.34
CA ALA A 51 -25.52 -4.23 22.75
C ALA A 51 -26.93 -4.82 22.86
N LYS A 52 -27.12 -6.11 22.52
CA LYS A 52 -28.42 -6.79 22.68
C LYS A 52 -28.88 -6.88 24.14
N ALA A 53 -27.97 -7.02 25.10
CA ALA A 53 -28.31 -7.07 26.52
C ALA A 53 -28.72 -5.71 27.10
N VAL A 54 -28.07 -4.61 26.67
CA VAL A 54 -28.49 -3.25 27.07
C VAL A 54 -29.84 -2.91 26.44
N LEU A 55 -29.99 -3.08 25.11
CA LEU A 55 -31.27 -2.80 24.43
C LEU A 55 -32.41 -3.71 24.94
N GLY A 56 -32.15 -5.00 25.14
CA GLY A 56 -33.14 -5.98 25.58
C GLY A 56 -33.67 -5.78 27.00
N GLY A 57 -32.97 -5.00 27.84
CA GLY A 57 -33.47 -4.56 29.15
C GLY A 57 -34.22 -3.22 29.12
N SER A 58 -34.16 -2.47 28.02
CA SER A 58 -34.41 -1.02 28.01
C SER A 58 -35.68 -0.56 27.29
N ALA A 59 -36.65 -1.46 27.07
CA ALA A 59 -37.99 -1.07 26.63
C ALA A 59 -38.95 -0.74 27.80
N ALA A 60 -38.61 -1.08 29.05
CA ALA A 60 -39.56 -0.99 30.17
C ALA A 60 -39.00 -0.50 31.53
N ALA A 61 -37.72 -0.73 31.86
CA ALA A 61 -37.26 -0.60 33.25
C ALA A 61 -36.57 0.73 33.63
N ALA A 62 -35.89 1.40 32.70
CA ALA A 62 -35.05 2.58 32.99
C ALA A 62 -35.37 3.82 32.13
N GLY A 63 -36.41 3.79 31.29
CA GLY A 63 -36.91 4.94 30.52
C GLY A 63 -36.00 5.51 29.40
N ARG A 64 -34.69 5.25 29.40
CA ARG A 64 -33.76 5.79 28.39
C ARG A 64 -33.94 5.11 27.02
N PRO A 65 -34.22 5.85 25.93
CA PRO A 65 -34.33 5.26 24.60
C PRO A 65 -32.94 4.93 24.01
N TRP A 66 -32.74 3.70 23.52
CA TRP A 66 -31.47 3.24 22.93
C TRP A 66 -31.62 2.73 21.49
N VAL A 67 -30.63 3.03 20.65
CA VAL A 67 -30.50 2.49 19.27
C VAL A 67 -29.16 1.77 19.11
N ARG A 68 -29.18 0.55 18.57
CA ARG A 68 -27.97 -0.21 18.18
C ARG A 68 -27.63 0.11 16.72
N VAL A 69 -26.47 0.74 16.50
CA VAL A 69 -25.91 0.97 15.16
C VAL A 69 -24.81 -0.06 14.93
N CYS A 70 -25.05 -1.03 14.04
CA CYS A 70 -24.11 -2.11 13.74
C CYS A 70 -23.76 -2.15 12.25
N GLN A 71 -22.45 -2.09 11.91
CA GLN A 71 -22.02 -2.09 10.51
C GLN A 71 -22.40 -3.38 9.78
N ASP A 72 -22.47 -4.52 10.48
CA ASP A 72 -22.75 -5.83 9.87
C ASP A 72 -24.21 -5.97 9.39
N THR A 73 -25.13 -5.11 9.85
CA THR A 73 -26.58 -5.21 9.54
C THR A 73 -27.22 -3.94 8.97
N ILE A 74 -26.51 -2.80 8.95
CA ILE A 74 -27.08 -1.49 8.58
C ILE A 74 -27.55 -1.39 7.12
N GLY A 75 -27.06 -2.24 6.22
CA GLY A 75 -27.53 -2.34 4.83
C GLY A 75 -28.74 -3.25 4.69
N ASN A 76 -29.85 -2.94 5.35
CA ASN A 76 -31.09 -3.74 5.37
C ASN A 76 -30.85 -5.22 5.73
N GLY A 77 -30.16 -5.46 6.86
CA GLY A 77 -29.78 -6.79 7.32
C GLY A 77 -28.48 -7.34 6.71
N LYS A 78 -27.81 -6.56 5.85
CA LYS A 78 -26.48 -6.86 5.28
C LYS A 78 -25.42 -5.87 5.76
N SER A 79 -24.15 -6.21 5.56
CA SER A 79 -23.02 -5.35 5.90
C SER A 79 -23.02 -4.06 5.09
N GLY A 80 -22.88 -2.92 5.77
CA GLY A 80 -22.81 -1.58 5.18
C GLY A 80 -21.49 -0.87 5.44
N THR A 81 -21.51 0.46 5.35
CA THR A 81 -20.32 1.33 5.38
C THR A 81 -20.17 2.12 6.70
N LYS A 82 -18.96 2.65 6.97
CA LYS A 82 -18.74 3.59 8.09
C LYS A 82 -19.62 4.84 7.97
N ILE A 83 -19.83 5.34 6.75
CA ILE A 83 -20.63 6.54 6.47
C ILE A 83 -22.10 6.31 6.84
N GLN A 84 -22.68 5.16 6.48
CA GLN A 84 -24.03 4.80 6.91
C GLN A 84 -24.14 4.72 8.44
N CYS A 85 -23.13 4.17 9.12
CA CYS A 85 -23.11 4.11 10.59
C CYS A 85 -23.04 5.49 11.23
N LEU A 86 -22.24 6.41 10.68
CA LEU A 86 -22.16 7.80 11.12
C LEU A 86 -23.50 8.51 10.93
N LYS A 87 -24.15 8.36 9.77
CA LYS A 87 -25.47 8.95 9.49
C LYS A 87 -26.53 8.43 10.47
N ALA A 88 -26.65 7.10 10.64
CA ALA A 88 -27.63 6.51 11.53
C ALA A 88 -27.40 6.87 13.01
N ALA A 89 -26.15 7.00 13.46
CA ALA A 89 -25.84 7.49 14.80
C ALA A 89 -26.22 8.96 14.97
N ALA A 90 -25.90 9.82 14.01
CA ALA A 90 -26.25 11.24 14.05
C ALA A 90 -27.77 11.47 13.98
N ASP A 91 -28.48 10.72 13.15
CA ASP A 91 -29.93 10.84 13.02
C ASP A 91 -30.65 10.33 14.30
N ALA A 92 -30.22 9.20 14.88
CA ALA A 92 -30.74 8.73 16.17
C ALA A 92 -30.46 9.70 17.33
N LEU A 93 -29.30 10.38 17.32
CA LEU A 93 -29.01 11.44 18.30
C LEU A 93 -29.94 12.66 18.12
N LYS A 94 -30.25 13.09 16.88
CA LYS A 94 -31.24 14.16 16.65
C LYS A 94 -32.65 13.77 17.11
N GLU A 95 -32.99 12.48 17.06
CA GLU A 95 -34.25 11.92 17.57
C GLU A 95 -34.30 11.76 19.11
N GLY A 96 -33.33 12.33 19.85
CA GLY A 96 -33.28 12.25 21.32
C GLY A 96 -32.86 10.90 21.89
N LYS A 97 -32.37 9.97 21.06
CA LYS A 97 -32.03 8.59 21.47
C LYS A 97 -30.55 8.46 21.83
N SER A 98 -30.24 7.64 22.84
CA SER A 98 -28.86 7.20 23.11
C SER A 98 -28.44 6.12 22.10
N VAL A 99 -27.15 6.03 21.80
CA VAL A 99 -26.64 5.20 20.69
C VAL A 99 -25.55 4.24 21.16
N LEU A 100 -25.69 2.96 20.78
CA LEU A 100 -24.70 1.91 20.96
C LEU A 100 -24.08 1.51 19.61
N LEU A 101 -22.82 1.87 19.40
CA LEU A 101 -22.04 1.56 18.20
C LEU A 101 -21.40 0.17 18.31
N ASP A 102 -22.08 -0.85 17.77
CA ASP A 102 -21.59 -2.22 17.72
C ASP A 102 -20.71 -2.47 16.48
N ARG A 103 -19.43 -2.09 16.63
CA ARG A 103 -18.37 -2.22 15.62
C ARG A 103 -17.03 -2.51 16.32
N CYS A 104 -16.01 -3.00 15.61
CA CYS A 104 -14.75 -3.39 16.26
C CYS A 104 -13.90 -2.21 16.77
N ASN A 105 -13.85 -1.09 16.02
CA ASN A 105 -13.30 0.21 16.44
C ASN A 105 -11.90 0.18 17.10
N LEU A 106 -11.01 -0.69 16.61
CA LEU A 106 -9.72 -0.98 17.24
C LEU A 106 -8.64 0.09 17.00
N GLU A 107 -8.73 0.82 15.90
CA GLU A 107 -7.77 1.87 15.46
C GLU A 107 -8.36 3.26 15.75
N ARG A 108 -7.54 4.25 16.11
CA ARG A 108 -7.99 5.62 16.46
C ARG A 108 -8.77 6.30 15.34
N GLU A 109 -8.35 6.11 14.09
CA GLU A 109 -9.02 6.65 12.89
C GLU A 109 -10.42 6.03 12.69
N GLN A 110 -10.64 4.82 13.22
CA GLN A 110 -11.97 4.19 13.19
C GLN A 110 -12.92 4.87 14.19
N ARG A 111 -12.40 5.34 15.33
CA ARG A 111 -13.16 6.02 16.40
C ARG A 111 -13.37 7.51 16.12
N ALA A 112 -12.37 8.20 15.58
CA ALA A 112 -12.31 9.66 15.48
C ALA A 112 -13.59 10.34 14.96
N ASP A 113 -14.20 9.82 13.90
CA ASP A 113 -15.41 10.43 13.33
C ASP A 113 -16.68 10.21 14.16
N PHE A 114 -16.74 9.13 14.95
CA PHE A 114 -17.83 8.92 15.90
C PHE A 114 -17.69 9.80 17.14
N VAL A 115 -16.45 10.03 17.61
CA VAL A 115 -16.22 10.92 18.77
C VAL A 115 -16.60 12.37 18.45
N LYS A 116 -16.42 12.83 17.20
CA LYS A 116 -16.90 14.14 16.74
C LYS A 116 -18.43 14.34 16.86
N LEU A 117 -19.22 13.26 16.94
CA LEU A 117 -20.67 13.37 17.19
C LEU A 117 -20.97 13.82 18.64
N GLY A 118 -20.00 13.74 19.56
CA GLY A 118 -20.08 14.32 20.90
C GLY A 118 -20.03 15.84 20.94
N ASN A 119 -19.77 16.52 19.81
CA ASN A 119 -19.82 17.98 19.73
C ASN A 119 -21.25 18.53 19.74
N HIS A 120 -22.27 17.66 19.71
CA HIS A 120 -23.66 18.05 19.92
C HIS A 120 -23.93 18.30 21.41
N VAL A 121 -24.67 19.38 21.72
CA VAL A 121 -25.01 19.75 23.10
C VAL A 121 -25.75 18.58 23.77
N HIS A 122 -25.42 18.29 25.03
CA HIS A 122 -25.98 17.21 25.85
C HIS A 122 -25.66 15.75 25.44
N VAL A 123 -24.62 15.48 24.63
CA VAL A 123 -24.18 14.10 24.30
C VAL A 123 -22.87 13.72 25.00
N ASP A 124 -22.91 12.78 25.95
CA ASP A 124 -21.70 12.17 26.52
C ASP A 124 -21.15 11.06 25.60
N VAL A 125 -19.84 11.10 25.28
CA VAL A 125 -19.20 10.05 24.47
C VAL A 125 -18.42 9.08 25.36
N HIS A 126 -18.95 7.87 25.49
CA HIS A 126 -18.35 6.79 26.27
C HIS A 126 -17.65 5.75 25.38
N CYS A 127 -16.60 5.13 25.89
CA CYS A 127 -15.93 3.99 25.28
C CYS A 127 -16.01 2.76 26.20
N VAL A 128 -16.42 1.61 25.65
CA VAL A 128 -16.39 0.31 26.34
C VAL A 128 -15.46 -0.63 25.60
N VAL A 129 -14.31 -0.94 26.23
CA VAL A 129 -13.25 -1.76 25.67
C VAL A 129 -13.39 -3.19 26.17
N LEU A 130 -13.87 -4.08 25.30
CA LEU A 130 -13.98 -5.51 25.56
C LEU A 130 -12.64 -6.20 25.28
N ASP A 131 -11.75 -6.14 26.27
CA ASP A 131 -10.34 -6.55 26.22
C ASP A 131 -10.11 -7.98 26.72
N LEU A 132 -10.95 -8.90 26.26
CA LEU A 132 -10.87 -10.31 26.67
C LEU A 132 -9.68 -11.00 26.00
N PRO A 133 -9.02 -11.96 26.67
CA PRO A 133 -7.88 -12.68 26.12
C PRO A 133 -8.15 -13.24 24.72
N ALA A 134 -7.19 -13.11 23.80
CA ALA A 134 -7.35 -13.50 22.40
C ALA A 134 -7.89 -14.94 22.24
N LYS A 135 -7.43 -15.89 23.06
CA LYS A 135 -7.91 -17.29 23.08
C LYS A 135 -9.43 -17.38 23.30
N VAL A 136 -9.99 -16.57 24.20
CA VAL A 136 -11.43 -16.51 24.50
C VAL A 136 -12.20 -15.94 23.32
N CYS A 137 -11.74 -14.81 22.76
CA CYS A 137 -12.34 -14.19 21.57
C CYS A 137 -12.34 -15.13 20.36
N ILE A 138 -11.26 -15.89 20.18
CA ILE A 138 -11.14 -16.90 19.10
C ILE A 138 -12.11 -18.05 19.34
N SER A 139 -12.12 -18.67 20.53
CA SER A 139 -13.04 -19.75 20.88
C SER A 139 -14.50 -19.36 20.64
N ARG A 140 -14.90 -18.17 21.12
CA ARG A 140 -16.23 -17.59 20.91
C ARG A 140 -16.57 -17.33 19.44
N SER A 141 -15.59 -16.97 18.62
CA SER A 141 -15.79 -16.72 17.19
C SER A 141 -15.85 -18.02 16.38
N VAL A 142 -15.08 -19.05 16.76
CA VAL A 142 -15.10 -20.36 16.11
C VAL A 142 -16.42 -21.09 16.39
N ASN A 143 -16.92 -21.01 17.63
CA ASN A 143 -18.11 -21.75 18.10
C ASN A 143 -19.44 -21.04 17.79
N ARG A 144 -19.43 -19.84 17.18
CA ARG A 144 -20.65 -19.11 16.81
C ARG A 144 -21.29 -19.71 15.57
N LYS A 145 -22.55 -20.14 15.70
CA LYS A 145 -23.46 -20.41 14.57
C LYS A 145 -24.27 -19.13 14.28
N GLY A 146 -24.41 -18.75 13.01
CA GLY A 146 -25.38 -17.73 12.57
C GLY A 146 -25.16 -16.28 13.04
N HIS A 147 -23.92 -15.84 13.29
CA HIS A 147 -23.65 -14.43 13.63
C HIS A 147 -23.67 -13.52 12.40
N GLU A 148 -24.25 -12.33 12.56
CA GLU A 148 -24.46 -11.27 11.55
C GLU A 148 -23.22 -10.97 10.67
N GLY A 149 -22.01 -11.08 11.22
CA GLY A 149 -20.75 -10.85 10.50
C GLY A 149 -20.15 -12.06 9.76
N ASN A 150 -20.86 -13.19 9.63
CA ASN A 150 -20.47 -14.42 8.91
C ASN A 150 -19.10 -15.06 9.24
N LEU A 151 -18.43 -14.62 10.30
CA LEU A 151 -17.14 -15.16 10.74
C LEU A 151 -17.33 -16.49 11.50
N GLN A 152 -17.11 -17.62 10.83
CA GLN A 152 -17.21 -18.97 11.42
C GLN A 152 -15.94 -19.80 11.16
N GLY A 153 -15.71 -20.84 11.98
CA GLY A 153 -14.63 -21.81 11.79
C GLY A 153 -13.20 -21.24 11.90
N GLY A 154 -12.22 -21.95 11.35
CA GLY A 154 -10.77 -21.66 11.53
C GLY A 154 -10.31 -20.26 11.07
N MET A 155 -11.06 -19.59 10.20
CA MET A 155 -10.81 -18.22 9.78
C MET A 155 -10.91 -17.21 10.93
N ALA A 156 -11.75 -17.50 11.93
CA ALA A 156 -11.94 -16.65 13.10
C ALA A 156 -10.63 -16.39 13.87
N ALA A 157 -9.80 -17.42 14.04
CA ALA A 157 -8.51 -17.32 14.71
C ALA A 157 -7.57 -16.32 14.02
N MET A 158 -7.55 -16.33 12.68
CA MET A 158 -6.72 -15.41 11.89
C MET A 158 -7.25 -13.98 11.94
N VAL A 159 -8.57 -13.77 11.85
CA VAL A 159 -9.17 -12.44 11.83
C VAL A 159 -9.00 -11.75 13.19
N VAL A 160 -9.28 -12.44 14.30
CA VAL A 160 -9.07 -11.92 15.66
C VAL A 160 -7.60 -11.54 15.88
N ASN A 161 -6.65 -12.43 15.56
CA ASN A 161 -5.23 -12.14 15.73
C ASN A 161 -4.70 -11.04 14.78
N ARG A 162 -5.26 -10.91 13.56
CA ARG A 162 -4.92 -9.82 12.64
C ARG A 162 -5.43 -8.48 13.15
N MET A 163 -6.66 -8.45 13.65
CA MET A 163 -7.30 -7.24 14.18
C MET A 163 -6.62 -6.77 15.48
N LEU A 164 -6.28 -7.69 16.40
CA LEU A 164 -5.57 -7.34 17.64
C LEU A 164 -4.18 -6.72 17.42
N LYS A 165 -3.49 -7.04 16.30
CA LYS A 165 -2.21 -6.38 15.93
C LYS A 165 -2.34 -4.89 15.58
N LYS A 166 -3.57 -4.43 15.31
CA LYS A 166 -3.93 -3.03 15.02
C LYS A 166 -4.69 -2.38 16.18
N LYS A 167 -4.74 -3.02 17.35
CA LYS A 167 -5.45 -2.47 18.51
C LYS A 167 -4.65 -1.33 19.13
N GLU A 168 -5.25 -0.15 19.14
CA GLU A 168 -4.77 1.03 19.82
C GLU A 168 -5.64 1.30 21.04
N THR A 169 -5.01 1.47 22.20
CA THR A 169 -5.69 1.77 23.47
C THR A 169 -6.42 3.12 23.38
N PRO A 170 -7.74 3.18 23.62
CA PRO A 170 -8.47 4.44 23.64
C PRO A 170 -7.96 5.39 24.74
N LEU A 171 -7.86 6.68 24.44
CA LEU A 171 -7.43 7.74 25.37
C LEU A 171 -8.51 8.82 25.52
N LEU A 172 -8.61 9.45 26.70
CA LEU A 172 -9.52 10.58 26.92
C LEU A 172 -9.24 11.74 25.95
N THR A 173 -7.98 11.92 25.54
CA THR A 173 -7.53 12.90 24.54
C THR A 173 -8.04 12.62 23.11
N GLU A 174 -8.79 11.54 22.88
CA GLU A 174 -9.57 11.36 21.65
C GLU A 174 -10.91 12.11 21.68
N GLY A 175 -11.39 12.54 22.86
CA GLY A 175 -12.69 13.17 23.08
C GLY A 175 -13.71 12.29 23.82
N PHE A 176 -13.27 11.20 24.47
CA PHE A 176 -14.13 10.40 25.34
C PHE A 176 -14.24 11.04 26.72
N SER A 177 -15.46 11.19 27.27
CA SER A 177 -15.68 11.57 28.66
C SER A 177 -15.37 10.38 29.60
N ARG A 178 -15.78 9.17 29.21
CA ARG A 178 -15.60 7.93 30.00
C ARG A 178 -15.01 6.79 29.16
N ILE A 179 -14.04 6.06 29.71
CA ILE A 179 -13.49 4.84 29.11
C ILE A 179 -13.54 3.71 30.14
N MET A 180 -14.16 2.59 29.80
CA MET A 180 -14.28 1.41 30.68
C MET A 180 -13.67 0.18 30.02
N PHE A 181 -12.65 -0.40 30.66
CA PHE A 181 -12.00 -1.64 30.22
C PHE A 181 -12.64 -2.85 30.91
N CYS A 182 -13.15 -3.80 30.12
CA CYS A 182 -13.67 -5.08 30.59
C CYS A 182 -12.73 -6.20 30.17
N LYS A 183 -12.14 -6.94 31.13
CA LYS A 183 -11.14 -7.99 30.84
C LYS A 183 -11.73 -9.40 30.87
N ASP A 184 -12.86 -9.57 31.53
CA ASP A 184 -13.60 -10.83 31.64
C ASP A 184 -15.13 -10.62 31.52
N ASP A 185 -15.90 -11.69 31.68
CA ASP A 185 -17.36 -11.66 31.57
C ASP A 185 -18.06 -11.01 32.77
N ASN A 186 -17.40 -10.93 33.93
CA ASN A 186 -17.94 -10.26 35.11
C ASN A 186 -17.84 -8.74 34.95
N ASP A 187 -16.72 -8.24 34.42
CA ASP A 187 -16.61 -6.84 33.99
C ASP A 187 -17.64 -6.49 32.92
N ILE A 188 -17.83 -7.37 31.91
CA ILE A 188 -18.89 -7.21 30.90
C ILE A 188 -20.26 -7.11 31.58
N LYS A 189 -20.59 -8.02 32.52
CA LYS A 189 -21.89 -8.03 33.19
C LYS A 189 -22.12 -6.74 33.97
N LYS A 190 -21.16 -6.31 34.79
CA LYS A 190 -21.22 -5.03 35.53
C LYS A 190 -21.43 -3.84 34.60
N ALA A 191 -20.72 -3.81 33.48
CA ALA A 191 -20.88 -2.77 32.48
C ALA A 191 -22.26 -2.80 31.81
N ILE A 192 -22.77 -3.99 31.45
CA ILE A 192 -24.13 -4.15 30.91
C ILE A 192 -25.16 -3.63 31.90
N ASP A 193 -25.07 -4.05 33.17
CA ASP A 193 -26.06 -3.70 34.19
C ASP A 193 -26.02 -2.19 34.49
N MET A 194 -24.83 -1.56 34.54
CA MET A 194 -24.64 -0.10 34.62
C MET A 194 -25.32 0.67 33.48
N TYR A 195 -25.22 0.21 32.22
CA TYR A 195 -25.88 0.87 31.08
C TYR A 195 -27.37 0.55 30.96
N LYS A 196 -27.84 -0.58 31.50
CA LYS A 196 -29.28 -0.91 31.57
C LYS A 196 -30.02 -0.04 32.58
N THR A 197 -29.41 0.27 33.72
CA THR A 197 -30.04 1.05 34.79
C THR A 197 -29.91 2.56 34.59
N LEU A 198 -29.28 3.01 33.50
CA LEU A 198 -29.00 4.42 33.26
C LEU A 198 -30.27 5.15 32.80
N GLY A 199 -30.88 5.92 33.72
CA GLY A 199 -32.07 6.74 33.49
C GLY A 199 -31.87 7.84 32.43
N PRO A 200 -32.94 8.49 31.93
CA PRO A 200 -32.87 9.41 30.80
C PRO A 200 -31.97 10.63 31.02
N SER A 201 -31.90 11.12 32.26
CA SER A 201 -31.10 12.27 32.67
C SER A 201 -29.79 11.90 33.38
N ASP A 202 -29.60 10.61 33.68
CA ASP A 202 -28.43 10.13 34.43
C ASP A 202 -27.15 10.29 33.61
N SER A 203 -26.09 10.75 34.27
CA SER A 203 -24.72 10.82 33.75
C SER A 203 -23.83 9.86 34.53
N LEU A 204 -22.80 9.31 33.89
CA LEU A 204 -21.78 8.48 34.56
C LEU A 204 -20.50 9.29 34.75
N ASP A 205 -19.71 8.94 35.78
CA ASP A 205 -18.44 9.63 36.06
C ASP A 205 -17.50 9.63 34.84
N SER A 206 -16.87 10.77 34.60
CA SER A 206 -15.82 10.89 33.59
C SER A 206 -14.50 10.29 34.08
N GLY A 207 -13.67 9.81 33.16
CA GLY A 207 -12.36 9.20 33.48
C GLY A 207 -12.15 7.80 32.89
N VAL A 208 -11.13 7.10 33.38
CA VAL A 208 -10.75 5.76 32.92
C VAL A 208 -10.95 4.72 34.03
N PHE A 209 -11.73 3.69 33.74
CA PHE A 209 -12.19 2.68 34.68
C PHE A 209 -11.79 1.27 34.22
N GLY A 210 -11.50 0.38 35.16
CA GLY A 210 -11.11 -1.00 34.87
C GLY A 210 -9.71 -1.17 34.28
N GLN A 211 -8.89 -0.12 34.18
CA GLN A 211 -7.49 -0.24 33.76
C GLN A 211 -6.62 -0.66 34.96
N ASN A 212 -5.73 -1.66 34.79
CA ASN A 212 -4.76 -1.98 35.85
C ASN A 212 -3.67 -0.90 35.87
N SER A 213 -3.40 -0.34 37.03
CA SER A 213 -2.37 0.69 37.22
C SER A 213 -0.96 0.16 36.95
N LYS A 214 -0.44 0.45 35.76
CA LYS A 214 0.99 0.71 35.56
C LYS A 214 1.15 2.22 35.38
N GLY A 215 1.14 2.96 36.48
CA GLY A 215 1.53 4.38 36.47
C GLY A 215 3.05 4.55 36.60
N PRO A 216 3.55 5.80 36.64
CA PRO A 216 3.01 6.97 35.95
C PRO A 216 4.10 7.70 35.11
N VAL A 217 3.73 8.87 34.60
CA VAL A 217 4.55 9.76 33.74
C VAL A 217 5.74 10.37 34.49
N GLN A 218 6.88 10.56 33.82
CA GLN A 218 7.76 11.69 34.13
C GLN A 218 8.43 12.29 32.88
N VAL A 219 8.61 13.61 32.90
CA VAL A 219 9.23 14.45 31.86
C VAL A 219 10.55 14.98 32.44
N GLY A 220 11.64 15.01 31.67
CA GLY A 220 12.91 15.61 32.14
C GLY A 220 14.12 15.30 31.25
N ILE A 221 15.06 16.25 31.16
CA ILE A 221 16.21 16.26 30.23
C ILE A 221 17.54 16.31 31.02
N MET A 222 18.58 15.62 30.52
CA MET A 222 20.00 15.68 30.97
C MET A 222 20.30 15.12 32.40
N LYS A 223 21.52 14.70 32.76
CA LYS A 223 22.88 14.92 32.19
C LYS A 223 23.87 13.75 32.44
N PHE A 224 25.10 13.93 31.99
CA PHE A 224 26.24 13.00 31.85
C PHE A 224 26.93 12.47 33.15
N LEU A 225 27.67 11.36 32.97
CA LEU A 225 28.92 10.92 33.67
C LEU A 225 28.91 10.46 35.15
N LYS A 226 29.02 9.14 35.40
CA LYS A 226 30.31 8.45 35.69
C LYS A 226 30.15 6.92 35.90
N LYS A 227 31.09 6.15 35.34
CA LYS A 227 31.62 4.85 35.82
C LYS A 227 33.06 5.12 36.36
N PRO A 228 33.85 4.17 36.91
CA PRO A 228 33.76 2.70 36.90
C PRO A 228 33.62 2.14 38.35
N GLU A 229 33.87 0.88 38.78
CA GLU A 229 34.43 -0.35 38.17
C GLU A 229 33.51 -1.59 38.32
N ASN A 230 33.89 -2.59 39.15
CA ASN A 230 33.36 -3.95 39.26
C ASN A 230 33.56 -4.55 40.67
N SER A 231 32.69 -5.47 41.11
CA SER A 231 33.06 -6.85 41.51
C SER A 231 31.84 -7.74 41.85
N SER A 232 32.07 -9.05 41.71
CA SER A 232 31.31 -10.27 42.11
C SER A 232 30.68 -10.28 43.52
N GLU A 233 29.75 -11.17 43.93
CA GLU A 233 28.86 -12.20 43.31
C GLU A 233 27.82 -12.67 44.38
N LYS A 234 26.70 -13.27 43.94
CA LYS A 234 25.88 -14.33 44.61
C LYS A 234 25.10 -14.11 45.93
N SER A 235 23.77 -14.19 45.74
CA SER A 235 22.77 -15.09 46.40
C SER A 235 22.06 -14.80 47.74
N SER A 236 20.73 -14.99 47.68
CA SER A 236 19.74 -15.38 48.72
C SER A 236 19.46 -14.48 49.94
N GLY A 237 18.19 -14.07 50.10
CA GLY A 237 17.61 -13.53 51.35
C GLY A 237 16.98 -14.64 52.22
N PRO A 238 15.93 -14.39 53.06
CA PRO A 238 15.13 -13.16 53.19
C PRO A 238 14.77 -12.70 54.65
N LYS A 239 13.99 -11.60 54.73
CA LYS A 239 12.85 -11.35 55.68
C LYS A 239 13.08 -10.55 57.00
N VAL A 240 12.08 -9.69 57.29
CA VAL A 240 11.65 -9.07 58.58
C VAL A 240 12.20 -7.66 58.97
N THR A 241 11.30 -6.87 59.58
CA THR A 241 11.28 -5.45 60.01
C THR A 241 10.99 -5.36 61.54
N PRO A 242 10.80 -4.18 62.21
CA PRO A 242 11.36 -2.81 62.09
C PRO A 242 11.87 -2.23 63.45
N GLY A 243 12.30 -0.95 63.46
CA GLY A 243 12.58 -0.11 64.65
C GLY A 243 14.02 0.44 64.69
N GLU A 244 14.36 1.60 65.27
CA GLU A 244 13.60 2.71 65.88
C GLU A 244 14.50 3.98 65.97
N SER A 245 13.89 5.16 66.20
CA SER A 245 14.48 6.40 66.81
C SER A 245 15.62 7.22 66.14
N MET A 246 15.48 8.56 66.19
CA MET A 246 16.54 9.59 66.03
C MET A 246 17.31 9.81 67.36
N PRO A 247 18.45 10.54 67.40
CA PRO A 247 18.48 12.03 67.55
C PRO A 247 19.41 12.76 66.54
N GLN A 248 19.10 13.96 66.04
CA GLN A 248 19.48 15.31 66.53
C GLN A 248 21.00 15.61 66.73
N MET A 249 21.50 16.64 66.02
CA MET A 249 22.25 17.88 66.44
C MET A 249 22.20 18.84 65.22
N GLN A 250 21.94 20.17 65.28
CA GLN A 250 22.70 21.29 65.90
C GLN A 250 24.13 21.42 65.34
N ASP A 251 24.68 22.56 64.91
CA ASP A 251 24.19 23.96 64.70
C ASP A 251 24.75 24.43 63.30
N ASP A 252 24.63 25.63 62.73
CA ASP A 252 24.80 26.99 63.28
C ASP A 252 24.36 28.08 62.26
N PHE A 253 24.06 29.30 62.74
CA PHE A 253 23.77 30.48 61.90
C PHE A 253 24.99 31.43 61.86
N PRO A 254 25.11 32.29 60.82
CA PRO A 254 24.96 33.73 61.13
C PRO A 254 24.02 34.50 60.19
N LYS A 255 23.49 35.61 60.71
CA LYS A 255 22.57 36.56 60.06
C LYS A 255 23.31 37.76 59.45
N GLN A 256 22.61 38.48 58.54
CA GLN A 256 22.55 39.96 58.32
C GLN A 256 22.47 40.27 56.81
N LYS A 257 21.78 41.31 56.30
CA LYS A 257 20.79 42.27 56.85
C LYS A 257 20.00 42.90 55.67
N ASN A 258 18.81 43.45 55.94
CA ASN A 258 18.00 44.21 54.95
C ASN A 258 18.60 45.60 54.65
N LEU A 259 18.26 46.17 53.48
CA LEU A 259 18.05 47.62 53.28
C LEU A 259 17.12 47.88 52.07
N GLU A 260 16.44 49.02 52.07
CA GLU A 260 15.26 49.32 51.22
C GLU A 260 15.48 50.43 50.16
N ALA A 261 14.50 50.53 49.25
CA ALA A 261 13.94 51.76 48.65
C ALA A 261 14.70 52.58 47.56
N GLY A 262 13.91 53.05 46.56
CA GLY A 262 14.03 54.44 46.05
C GLY A 262 14.03 54.71 44.53
N GLY A 263 12.87 55.12 43.97
CA GLY A 263 12.74 56.01 42.78
C GLY A 263 13.04 55.45 41.37
N THR A 264 12.59 56.03 40.24
CA THR A 264 11.61 57.13 39.98
C THR A 264 11.14 57.05 38.50
N CYS A 265 9.96 57.60 38.15
CA CYS A 265 9.51 57.87 36.75
C CYS A 265 9.61 59.38 36.44
N PRO A 266 9.67 59.81 35.15
CA PRO A 266 8.46 60.16 34.36
C PRO A 266 8.54 59.65 32.89
N VAL A 267 7.47 59.31 32.15
CA VAL A 267 6.26 60.05 31.70
C VAL A 267 6.55 61.20 30.73
N GLU A 268 6.26 60.97 29.43
CA GLU A 268 5.51 61.90 28.56
C GLU A 268 4.63 61.11 27.56
N ALA A 269 3.52 61.73 27.15
CA ALA A 269 2.58 61.26 26.12
C ALA A 269 2.45 62.40 25.07
N GLU A 270 1.96 62.22 23.84
CA GLU A 270 0.53 62.02 23.54
C GLU A 270 0.23 61.47 22.11
N LYS A 271 -0.89 60.72 22.03
CA LYS A 271 -1.96 60.71 21.01
C LYS A 271 -1.67 60.84 19.50
N GLY A 272 -2.15 59.84 18.75
CA GLY A 272 -2.61 59.92 17.35
C GLY A 272 -3.60 58.78 17.06
N LEU A 273 -4.72 59.05 16.36
CA LEU A 273 -5.94 58.23 16.46
C LEU A 273 -6.35 57.46 15.18
N SER A 274 -6.85 56.23 15.40
CA SER A 274 -7.93 55.55 14.65
C SER A 274 -7.66 54.68 13.40
N ASN A 275 -8.40 53.56 13.40
CA ASN A 275 -9.14 52.92 12.29
C ASN A 275 -8.49 51.90 11.32
N ASN A 276 -9.29 50.83 11.12
CA ASN A 276 -9.34 49.76 10.09
C ASN A 276 -8.82 48.40 10.61
N LYS A 277 -9.59 47.31 10.70
CA LYS A 277 -10.80 46.81 9.98
C LYS A 277 -10.58 46.58 8.48
N LYS A 278 -10.45 45.30 8.10
CA LYS A 278 -9.98 44.76 6.79
C LYS A 278 -8.48 45.07 6.57
N ILE A 279 -7.67 44.20 5.95
CA ILE A 279 -7.92 43.36 4.77
C ILE A 279 -7.25 41.97 4.93
N GLU A 280 -8.02 40.89 4.70
CA GLU A 280 -7.47 39.59 4.26
C GLU A 280 -7.31 39.64 2.73
N GLU A 281 -6.16 40.09 2.22
CA GLU A 281 -5.76 39.94 0.81
C GLU A 281 -4.32 40.44 0.58
N GLN A 282 -3.34 39.56 0.81
CA GLN A 282 -1.96 39.68 0.32
C GLN A 282 -1.43 38.25 0.08
N SER A 283 -0.85 37.88 -1.06
CA SER A 283 -0.73 38.60 -2.34
C SER A 283 -0.74 37.57 -3.49
N ARG A 284 -1.59 37.79 -4.50
CA ARG A 284 -1.43 37.11 -5.80
C ARG A 284 -0.40 37.88 -6.63
N GLU A 285 0.88 37.71 -6.30
CA GLU A 285 1.93 38.14 -7.22
C GLU A 285 1.89 37.27 -8.48
N SER A 286 1.68 37.91 -9.63
CA SER A 286 1.77 37.29 -10.93
C SER A 286 3.23 36.94 -11.24
N ILE A 287 3.64 35.73 -10.86
CA ILE A 287 4.96 35.18 -11.18
C ILE A 287 5.13 35.22 -12.71
N PRO A 288 6.24 35.76 -13.24
CA PRO A 288 6.54 35.72 -14.67
C PRO A 288 6.42 34.29 -15.21
N SER A 289 5.75 34.13 -16.36
CA SER A 289 5.46 32.84 -16.98
C SER A 289 6.70 31.94 -17.16
N ASP A 290 7.86 32.57 -17.35
CA ASP A 290 9.17 31.94 -17.58
C ASP A 290 9.75 31.21 -16.36
N ILE A 291 9.35 31.49 -15.12
CA ILE A 291 9.91 30.80 -13.93
C ILE A 291 9.30 29.38 -13.76
N SER A 292 8.15 29.12 -14.39
CA SER A 292 7.43 27.84 -14.24
C SER A 292 8.14 26.64 -14.87
N SER A 293 8.85 26.85 -15.98
CA SER A 293 9.71 25.87 -16.66
C SER A 293 10.90 25.41 -15.79
N HIS A 294 11.33 26.26 -14.85
CA HIS A 294 12.50 26.08 -14.00
C HIS A 294 12.16 25.72 -12.55
N THR A 295 10.96 25.14 -12.31
CA THR A 295 10.52 24.72 -10.97
C THR A 295 10.38 23.19 -10.86
N LEU A 296 11.11 22.59 -9.91
CA LEU A 296 10.97 21.19 -9.50
C LEU A 296 10.14 21.09 -8.22
N ALA A 297 9.05 20.32 -8.25
CA ALA A 297 8.39 19.85 -7.04
C ALA A 297 8.86 18.44 -6.67
N PHE A 298 9.16 18.19 -5.40
CA PHE A 298 9.60 16.87 -4.95
C PHE A 298 9.00 16.50 -3.58
N PRO A 299 8.65 15.23 -3.35
CA PRO A 299 8.23 14.76 -2.03
C PRO A 299 9.45 14.46 -1.16
N SER A 300 9.25 14.30 0.14
CA SER A 300 10.30 13.77 1.00
C SER A 300 10.58 12.30 0.66
N ILE A 301 11.79 12.04 0.16
CA ILE A 301 12.23 10.70 -0.25
C ILE A 301 12.49 9.82 0.99
N SER A 302 12.03 8.58 0.94
CA SER A 302 12.19 7.51 1.95
C SER A 302 11.50 7.67 3.31
N THR A 303 10.93 8.82 3.66
CA THR A 303 10.43 9.12 5.02
C THR A 303 9.08 8.48 5.38
N ALA A 304 8.29 8.04 4.40
CA ALA A 304 7.01 7.35 4.63
C ALA A 304 7.16 5.81 4.53
N ASP A 305 6.91 5.26 3.34
CA ASP A 305 6.91 3.81 3.04
C ASP A 305 8.19 3.06 3.45
N PHE A 306 9.33 3.75 3.35
CA PHE A 306 10.67 3.23 3.63
C PHE A 306 11.16 3.57 5.04
N GLN A 307 10.35 4.27 5.86
CA GLN A 307 10.56 4.48 7.30
C GLN A 307 11.91 5.12 7.67
N PHE A 308 12.44 6.00 6.82
CA PHE A 308 13.65 6.75 7.12
C PHE A 308 13.36 7.87 8.13
N ASP A 309 14.24 8.03 9.12
CA ASP A 309 14.14 9.05 10.16
C ASP A 309 13.97 10.49 9.64
N LEU A 310 12.99 11.22 10.17
CA LEU A 310 12.60 12.55 9.67
C LEU A 310 13.62 13.64 10.02
N ASP A 311 14.28 13.52 11.16
CA ASP A 311 15.26 14.51 11.60
C ASP A 311 16.51 14.42 10.72
N ARG A 312 17.07 13.22 10.51
CA ARG A 312 18.17 12.99 9.55
C ARG A 312 17.79 13.32 8.11
N ALA A 313 16.58 12.98 7.67
CA ALA A 313 16.13 13.29 6.32
C ALA A 313 16.02 14.81 6.08
N SER A 314 15.56 15.57 7.07
CA SER A 314 15.46 17.04 6.95
C SER A 314 16.81 17.74 6.95
N ASP A 315 17.82 17.22 7.65
CA ASP A 315 19.21 17.71 7.50
C ASP A 315 19.71 17.53 6.07
N ILE A 316 19.60 16.30 5.54
CA ILE A 316 20.06 15.96 4.19
C ILE A 316 19.32 16.76 3.11
N ILE A 317 17.99 16.94 3.23
CA ILE A 317 17.22 17.78 2.30
C ILE A 317 17.79 19.20 2.26
N VAL A 318 17.97 19.83 3.43
CA VAL A 318 18.42 21.22 3.52
C VAL A 318 19.87 21.38 3.06
N ASP A 319 20.74 20.42 3.38
CA ASP A 319 22.14 20.40 2.95
C ASP A 319 22.27 20.27 1.43
N THR A 320 21.58 19.30 0.81
CA THR A 320 21.66 19.10 -0.64
C THR A 320 20.95 20.23 -1.40
N VAL A 321 19.84 20.77 -0.89
CA VAL A 321 19.19 21.96 -1.47
C VAL A 321 20.13 23.17 -1.46
N ALA A 322 20.78 23.46 -0.32
CA ALA A 322 21.73 24.57 -0.23
C ALA A 322 22.89 24.40 -1.23
N GLY A 323 23.49 23.21 -1.28
CA GLY A 323 24.61 22.91 -2.19
C GLY A 323 24.25 22.95 -3.68
N VAL A 324 22.98 22.75 -4.05
CA VAL A 324 22.50 22.85 -5.43
C VAL A 324 22.14 24.30 -5.78
N LEU A 325 21.47 25.04 -4.89
CA LEU A 325 21.12 26.44 -5.14
C LEU A 325 22.34 27.37 -5.17
N GLN A 326 23.44 27.00 -4.52
CA GLN A 326 24.74 27.68 -4.62
C GLN A 326 25.44 27.45 -5.98
N LYS A 327 25.13 26.36 -6.69
CA LYS A 327 25.77 26.00 -7.96
C LYS A 327 25.02 26.49 -9.20
N TYR A 328 23.72 26.78 -9.08
CA TYR A 328 22.85 27.11 -10.20
C TYR A 328 21.86 28.19 -9.76
N ASP A 329 21.77 29.30 -10.50
CA ASP A 329 20.92 30.44 -10.11
C ASP A 329 19.48 30.37 -10.68
N ASN A 330 19.32 29.85 -11.89
CA ASN A 330 18.06 29.88 -12.64
C ASN A 330 17.16 28.66 -12.35
N ILE A 331 17.09 28.22 -11.08
CA ILE A 331 16.23 27.11 -10.65
C ILE A 331 15.48 27.41 -9.35
N ARG A 332 14.28 26.83 -9.23
CA ARG A 332 13.45 26.85 -8.02
C ARG A 332 13.08 25.42 -7.59
N LEU A 333 13.16 25.17 -6.28
CA LEU A 333 12.96 23.87 -5.66
C LEU A 333 11.78 23.94 -4.68
N VAL A 334 10.86 22.98 -4.74
CA VAL A 334 9.65 22.96 -3.90
C VAL A 334 9.50 21.59 -3.21
N LEU A 335 9.65 21.55 -1.89
CA LEU A 335 9.37 20.32 -1.12
C LEU A 335 7.86 20.24 -0.83
N VAL A 336 7.21 19.17 -1.28
CA VAL A 336 5.75 18.98 -1.19
C VAL A 336 5.39 17.86 -0.22
N ASP A 337 4.34 18.07 0.59
CA ASP A 337 3.64 17.01 1.32
C ASP A 337 2.13 17.33 1.42
N LEU A 338 1.30 16.29 1.57
CA LEU A 338 -0.17 16.39 1.57
C LEU A 338 -0.75 17.06 2.82
N ASN A 339 -0.01 17.03 3.94
CA ASN A 339 -0.54 17.37 5.26
C ASN A 339 -0.08 18.75 5.75
N GLN A 340 -1.02 19.63 6.11
CA GLN A 340 -0.72 20.94 6.72
C GLN A 340 0.10 20.83 8.02
N ARG A 341 -0.03 19.71 8.75
CA ARG A 341 0.73 19.39 9.97
C ARG A 341 1.91 18.43 9.70
N SER A 342 2.47 18.46 8.48
CA SER A 342 3.61 17.62 8.13
C SER A 342 4.84 17.96 8.98
N ARG A 343 5.30 16.97 9.78
CA ARG A 343 6.51 17.09 10.59
C ARG A 343 7.75 17.32 9.72
N ILE A 344 7.84 16.69 8.54
CA ILE A 344 8.99 16.87 7.65
C ILE A 344 9.01 18.28 7.03
N LEU A 345 7.86 18.83 6.62
CA LEU A 345 7.82 20.22 6.14
C LEU A 345 8.20 21.21 7.24
N SER A 346 7.74 21.01 8.49
CA SER A 346 8.13 21.86 9.63
C SER A 346 9.65 21.82 9.87
N LEU A 347 10.22 20.62 10.00
CA LEU A 347 11.66 20.45 10.23
C LEU A 347 12.50 21.09 9.12
N VAL A 348 12.07 20.94 7.86
CA VAL A 348 12.78 21.53 6.71
C VAL A 348 12.63 23.05 6.66
N LYS A 349 11.45 23.62 6.96
CA LYS A 349 11.28 25.08 7.10
C LYS A 349 12.26 25.65 8.13
N ASP A 350 12.27 25.07 9.34
CA ASP A 350 13.08 25.56 10.46
C ASP A 350 14.58 25.47 10.16
N LYS A 351 15.02 24.37 9.53
CA LYS A 351 16.42 24.15 9.15
C LYS A 351 16.85 25.01 7.95
N ALA A 352 15.99 25.22 6.96
CA ALA A 352 16.27 26.09 5.81
C ALA A 352 16.39 27.56 6.23
N ALA A 353 15.52 28.03 7.13
CA ALA A 353 15.61 29.36 7.72
C ALA A 353 16.94 29.55 8.49
N LYS A 354 17.34 28.58 9.32
CA LYS A 354 18.64 28.59 10.03
C LYS A 354 19.86 28.59 9.10
N LYS A 355 19.71 28.09 7.88
CA LYS A 355 20.75 28.12 6.83
C LYS A 355 20.66 29.32 5.89
N ASN A 356 19.73 30.26 6.13
CA ASN A 356 19.47 31.42 5.27
C ASN A 356 19.25 31.04 3.79
N ILE A 357 18.60 29.91 3.52
CA ILE A 357 18.27 29.51 2.14
C ILE A 357 17.22 30.48 1.59
N ASN A 358 17.48 31.04 0.40
CA ASN A 358 16.61 32.01 -0.24
C ASN A 358 15.19 31.44 -0.47
N SER A 359 14.20 32.03 0.18
CA SER A 359 12.80 31.59 0.20
C SER A 359 12.07 31.75 -1.14
N SER A 360 12.56 32.58 -2.07
CA SER A 360 12.02 32.63 -3.43
C SER A 360 12.49 31.46 -4.30
N ARG A 361 13.62 30.85 -3.92
CA ARG A 361 14.29 29.75 -4.65
C ARG A 361 14.06 28.38 -4.01
N PHE A 362 13.81 28.32 -2.70
CA PHE A 362 13.36 27.12 -2.00
C PHE A 362 12.17 27.42 -1.09
N LEU A 363 11.09 26.66 -1.27
CA LEU A 363 9.94 26.72 -0.38
C LEU A 363 9.33 25.34 -0.13
N THR A 364 8.67 25.19 1.00
CA THR A 364 7.85 24.01 1.31
C THR A 364 6.39 24.31 0.97
N PHE A 365 5.71 23.40 0.28
CA PHE A 365 4.33 23.56 -0.15
C PHE A 365 3.44 22.43 0.40
N VAL A 366 2.22 22.77 0.83
CA VAL A 366 1.24 21.77 1.27
C VAL A 366 0.25 21.51 0.15
N GLY A 367 0.24 20.29 -0.39
CA GLY A 367 -0.65 19.93 -1.47
C GLY A 367 -0.39 18.53 -2.02
N ASP A 368 -1.26 18.12 -2.96
CA ASP A 368 -1.02 16.94 -3.76
C ASP A 368 -0.08 17.29 -4.91
N ILE A 369 1.06 16.60 -5.01
CA ILE A 369 2.07 16.81 -6.06
C ILE A 369 1.50 16.60 -7.48
N THR A 370 0.36 15.92 -7.60
CA THR A 370 -0.36 15.68 -8.87
C THR A 370 -1.45 16.70 -9.17
N GLN A 371 -1.65 17.71 -8.30
CA GLN A 371 -2.70 18.75 -8.41
C GLN A 371 -2.16 20.14 -8.01
N LEU A 372 -0.85 20.37 -8.16
CA LEU A 372 -0.17 21.59 -7.69
C LEU A 372 -0.63 22.86 -8.42
N HIS A 373 -0.94 22.78 -9.70
CA HIS A 373 -1.42 23.92 -10.48
C HIS A 373 -2.93 24.08 -10.29
N SER A 374 -3.71 23.02 -10.54
CA SER A 374 -5.18 23.07 -10.54
C SER A 374 -5.81 23.35 -9.17
N LYS A 375 -5.17 22.93 -8.07
CA LYS A 375 -5.63 23.20 -6.70
C LYS A 375 -4.67 24.04 -5.87
N GLY A 376 -3.37 23.90 -6.11
CA GLY A 376 -2.36 24.66 -5.35
C GLY A 376 -2.02 26.04 -5.93
N GLY A 377 -2.42 26.35 -7.18
CA GLY A 377 -2.02 27.58 -7.86
C GLY A 377 -0.52 27.67 -8.20
N LEU A 378 0.25 26.59 -8.02
CA LEU A 378 1.70 26.54 -8.16
C LEU A 378 2.09 25.60 -9.32
N ARG A 379 2.40 26.17 -10.47
CA ARG A 379 2.86 25.39 -11.63
C ARG A 379 4.30 24.91 -11.45
N CYS A 380 4.52 23.60 -11.60
CA CYS A 380 5.83 22.95 -11.55
C CYS A 380 5.97 22.02 -12.76
N ASN A 381 6.80 22.39 -13.74
CA ASN A 381 6.91 21.61 -14.97
C ASN A 381 7.69 20.29 -14.77
N VAL A 382 8.47 20.16 -13.70
CA VAL A 382 9.14 18.90 -13.32
C VAL A 382 8.65 18.46 -11.95
N ILE A 383 8.31 17.18 -11.81
CA ILE A 383 7.99 16.58 -10.50
C ILE A 383 8.86 15.35 -10.21
N ALA A 384 9.24 15.16 -8.95
CA ALA A 384 9.94 13.95 -8.51
C ALA A 384 8.95 12.91 -7.99
N ASN A 385 9.25 11.63 -8.22
CA ASN A 385 8.52 10.49 -7.70
C ASN A 385 9.42 9.66 -6.77
N ALA A 386 8.97 9.39 -5.54
CA ALA A 386 9.60 8.39 -4.68
C ALA A 386 9.23 6.98 -5.18
N ALA A 387 10.01 6.48 -6.14
CA ALA A 387 9.71 5.30 -6.92
C ALA A 387 10.07 3.99 -6.20
N ASN A 388 9.55 2.88 -6.72
CA ASN A 388 10.05 1.55 -6.40
C ASN A 388 11.11 1.11 -7.44
N TRP A 389 12.00 0.19 -7.04
CA TRP A 389 13.12 -0.29 -7.86
C TRP A 389 12.73 -0.89 -9.23
N ARG A 390 11.47 -1.28 -9.42
CA ARG A 390 10.97 -1.84 -10.70
C ARG A 390 10.44 -0.80 -11.67
N LEU A 391 10.34 0.47 -11.24
CA LEU A 391 9.71 1.54 -12.02
C LEU A 391 8.31 1.14 -12.51
N LYS A 392 7.45 0.71 -11.57
CA LYS A 392 6.06 0.26 -11.85
C LYS A 392 5.01 1.05 -11.05
N PRO A 393 3.77 1.15 -11.57
CA PRO A 393 2.64 1.75 -10.85
C PRO A 393 2.30 0.97 -9.56
N GLY A 394 1.51 1.61 -8.70
CA GLY A 394 1.02 1.03 -7.44
C GLY A 394 2.02 1.16 -6.29
N GLY A 395 1.95 0.24 -5.33
CA GLY A 395 2.78 0.27 -4.11
C GLY A 395 2.26 1.17 -2.98
N GLY A 396 1.38 2.11 -3.29
CA GLY A 396 0.89 3.14 -2.37
C GLY A 396 1.66 4.46 -2.51
N GLY A 397 1.38 5.40 -1.61
CA GLY A 397 2.06 6.69 -1.52
C GLY A 397 2.06 7.50 -2.81
N VAL A 398 3.08 8.36 -2.95
CA VAL A 398 3.24 9.29 -4.07
C VAL A 398 3.41 8.58 -5.42
N ASN A 399 4.04 7.39 -5.46
CA ASN A 399 4.18 6.60 -6.68
C ASN A 399 2.82 6.14 -7.23
N ALA A 400 1.92 5.67 -6.37
CA ALA A 400 0.56 5.31 -6.81
C ALA A 400 -0.22 6.55 -7.30
N ALA A 401 -0.09 7.69 -6.63
CA ALA A 401 -0.74 8.95 -7.03
C ALA A 401 -0.25 9.44 -8.40
N ILE A 402 1.07 9.55 -8.60
CA ILE A 402 1.67 10.03 -9.85
C ILE A 402 1.29 9.13 -11.03
N TYR A 403 1.41 7.81 -10.90
CA TYR A 403 0.97 6.90 -11.98
C TYR A 403 -0.54 6.94 -12.22
N GLY A 404 -1.36 7.12 -11.18
CA GLY A 404 -2.81 7.27 -11.32
C GLY A 404 -3.23 8.56 -12.03
N ALA A 405 -2.52 9.67 -11.78
CA ALA A 405 -2.79 10.96 -12.42
C ALA A 405 -2.24 11.05 -13.86
N ALA A 406 -1.09 10.42 -14.12
CA ALA A 406 -0.41 10.47 -15.42
C ALA A 406 -0.89 9.41 -16.43
N GLY A 407 -1.51 8.33 -15.97
CA GLY A 407 -2.04 7.26 -16.81
C GLY A 407 -0.97 6.36 -17.44
N GLU A 408 -1.37 5.59 -18.46
CA GLU A 408 -0.49 4.62 -19.13
C GLU A 408 0.68 5.27 -19.88
N ASP A 409 0.54 6.53 -20.27
CA ASP A 409 1.58 7.30 -20.97
C ASP A 409 2.88 7.37 -20.17
N LEU A 410 2.79 7.58 -18.85
CA LEU A 410 3.96 7.53 -17.98
C LEU A 410 4.55 6.11 -17.92
N GLN A 411 3.71 5.06 -17.88
CA GLN A 411 4.21 3.69 -17.84
C GLN A 411 4.95 3.31 -19.14
N ARG A 412 4.45 3.79 -20.29
CA ARG A 412 5.09 3.60 -21.60
C ARG A 412 6.40 4.39 -21.71
N ALA A 413 6.40 5.67 -21.38
CA ALA A 413 7.61 6.50 -21.38
C ALA A 413 8.67 5.98 -20.39
N THR A 414 8.27 5.58 -19.18
CA THR A 414 9.21 5.05 -18.18
C THR A 414 9.91 3.79 -18.68
N LYS A 415 9.18 2.84 -19.32
CA LYS A 415 9.78 1.64 -19.92
C LYS A 415 10.78 1.95 -21.03
N GLN A 416 10.62 3.06 -21.75
CA GLN A 416 11.56 3.49 -22.80
C GLN A 416 12.84 4.12 -22.20
N CYS A 417 12.74 4.73 -21.01
CA CYS A 417 13.88 5.37 -20.34
C CYS A 417 14.68 4.40 -19.43
N ALA A 418 14.02 3.51 -18.67
CA ALA A 418 14.70 2.58 -17.77
C ALA A 418 13.82 1.40 -17.30
N ASP A 419 14.45 0.25 -17.08
CA ASP A 419 13.80 -0.94 -16.51
C ASP A 419 13.76 -0.95 -14.97
N THR A 420 14.84 -0.51 -14.32
CA THR A 420 15.00 -0.57 -12.85
C THR A 420 15.85 0.59 -12.31
N LEU A 421 15.73 0.87 -11.01
CA LEU A 421 16.60 1.78 -10.26
C LEU A 421 17.33 1.06 -9.13
N ARG A 422 18.50 1.58 -8.75
CA ARG A 422 19.22 1.22 -7.53
C ARG A 422 19.05 2.33 -6.47
N PRO A 423 19.06 2.00 -5.16
CA PRO A 423 19.01 3.01 -4.12
C PRO A 423 20.17 4.01 -4.29
N GLY A 424 19.88 5.30 -4.19
CA GLY A 424 20.83 6.40 -4.44
C GLY A 424 20.80 6.94 -5.87
N SER A 425 19.97 6.37 -6.76
CA SER A 425 19.88 6.78 -8.17
C SER A 425 18.49 7.32 -8.54
N SER A 426 18.45 8.12 -9.60
CA SER A 426 17.22 8.59 -10.23
C SER A 426 17.29 8.55 -11.76
N VAL A 427 16.13 8.59 -12.41
CA VAL A 427 16.00 8.63 -13.88
C VAL A 427 14.93 9.63 -14.31
N THR A 428 15.26 10.47 -15.28
CA THR A 428 14.34 11.40 -15.94
C THR A 428 13.48 10.69 -16.98
N VAL A 429 12.18 10.93 -16.93
CA VAL A 429 11.20 10.45 -17.91
C VAL A 429 10.43 11.66 -18.48
N PRO A 430 10.56 11.97 -19.78
CA PRO A 430 9.69 12.95 -20.44
C PRO A 430 8.24 12.47 -20.38
N LEU A 431 7.32 13.33 -19.95
CA LEU A 431 5.89 13.02 -19.87
C LEU A 431 5.18 13.47 -21.16
N PRO A 432 4.58 12.55 -21.95
CA PRO A 432 3.87 12.91 -23.17
C PRO A 432 2.76 13.94 -22.95
N SER A 433 2.56 14.84 -23.89
CA SER A 433 1.48 15.86 -23.88
C SER A 433 0.07 15.27 -23.95
N THR A 434 -0.06 13.99 -24.29
CA THR A 434 -1.29 13.21 -24.20
C THR A 434 -1.67 12.85 -22.76
N SER A 435 -0.73 12.95 -21.80
CA SER A 435 -0.98 12.56 -20.41
C SER A 435 -1.94 13.54 -19.71
N PRO A 436 -2.96 13.05 -18.96
CA PRO A 436 -3.85 13.91 -18.19
C PRO A 436 -3.14 14.76 -17.11
N LEU A 437 -1.95 14.36 -16.66
CA LEU A 437 -1.13 15.13 -15.72
C LEU A 437 -0.36 16.26 -16.43
N HIS A 438 0.10 16.03 -17.67
CA HIS A 438 0.69 17.08 -18.50
C HIS A 438 -0.36 18.14 -18.83
N GLN A 439 -1.56 17.73 -19.27
CA GLN A 439 -2.61 18.64 -19.74
C GLN A 439 -3.20 19.52 -18.63
N ARG A 440 -3.40 18.98 -17.42
CA ARG A 440 -4.03 19.71 -16.30
C ARG A 440 -3.04 20.51 -15.46
N GLU A 441 -1.85 19.96 -15.23
CA GLU A 441 -0.87 20.54 -14.30
C GLU A 441 0.36 21.16 -15.00
N GLY A 442 0.52 20.96 -16.30
CA GLY A 442 1.67 21.47 -17.06
C GLY A 442 2.98 20.70 -16.84
N VAL A 443 2.91 19.49 -16.26
CA VAL A 443 4.09 18.64 -16.00
C VAL A 443 4.67 18.10 -17.30
N THR A 444 5.91 18.46 -17.62
CA THR A 444 6.62 18.01 -18.82
C THR A 444 7.57 16.84 -18.55
N HIS A 445 8.07 16.68 -17.31
CA HIS A 445 8.99 15.61 -16.93
C HIS A 445 8.70 15.07 -15.53
N ILE A 446 8.95 13.77 -15.36
CA ILE A 446 8.90 13.09 -14.06
C ILE A 446 10.26 12.45 -13.79
N ILE A 447 10.87 12.77 -12.65
CA ILE A 447 12.12 12.16 -12.22
C ILE A 447 11.79 11.07 -11.19
N HIS A 448 11.97 9.81 -11.56
CA HIS A 448 11.81 8.69 -10.63
C HIS A 448 13.08 8.57 -9.78
N VAL A 449 12.93 8.61 -8.46
CA VAL A 449 14.04 8.57 -7.49
C VAL A 449 13.86 7.36 -6.57
N LEU A 450 14.92 6.57 -6.37
CA LEU A 450 14.91 5.49 -5.39
C LEU A 450 15.85 5.82 -4.22
N GLY A 451 15.28 6.17 -3.07
CA GLY A 451 16.03 6.38 -1.84
C GLY A 451 16.33 5.08 -1.07
N PRO A 452 17.07 5.16 0.05
CA PRO A 452 17.35 4.02 0.92
C PRO A 452 16.10 3.52 1.63
N ASN A 453 16.06 2.22 1.93
CA ASN A 453 14.97 1.61 2.67
C ASN A 453 15.40 1.23 4.11
N MET A 454 14.68 1.71 5.13
CA MET A 454 14.81 1.27 6.52
C MET A 454 13.71 0.26 6.93
N ASN A 455 12.63 0.15 6.16
CA ASN A 455 11.51 -0.74 6.45
C ASN A 455 11.88 -2.22 6.21
N PRO A 456 11.90 -3.09 7.24
CA PRO A 456 12.29 -4.49 7.11
C PRO A 456 11.30 -5.34 6.30
N MET A 457 10.10 -4.83 6.02
CA MET A 457 9.09 -5.48 5.17
C MET A 457 9.24 -5.14 3.68
N ARG A 458 10.22 -4.30 3.31
CA ARG A 458 10.52 -3.87 1.94
C ARG A 458 11.92 -4.39 1.51
N PRO A 459 12.18 -4.61 0.21
CA PRO A 459 13.50 -5.04 -0.29
C PRO A 459 14.63 -4.07 0.08
N ASP A 460 15.87 -4.55 0.07
CA ASP A 460 17.08 -3.75 0.29
C ASP A 460 17.08 -2.93 1.60
N CYS A 461 16.42 -3.46 2.64
CA CYS A 461 16.39 -2.87 3.96
C CYS A 461 17.81 -2.78 4.57
N LEU A 462 18.20 -1.57 4.95
CA LEU A 462 19.48 -1.27 5.60
C LEU A 462 19.52 -1.59 7.10
N LYS A 463 18.42 -2.08 7.69
CA LYS A 463 18.34 -2.54 9.09
C LYS A 463 18.85 -1.51 10.11
N ASN A 464 18.49 -0.25 9.94
CA ASN A 464 18.95 0.90 10.75
C ASN A 464 20.45 1.24 10.62
N ASP A 465 21.17 0.75 9.60
CA ASP A 465 22.45 1.32 9.17
C ASP A 465 22.22 2.71 8.56
N TYR A 466 22.10 3.70 9.44
CA TYR A 466 21.94 5.10 9.06
C TYR A 466 23.23 5.73 8.52
N THR A 467 24.41 5.14 8.71
CA THR A 467 25.65 5.64 8.09
C THR A 467 25.55 5.45 6.58
N LYS A 468 25.25 4.22 6.14
CA LYS A 468 24.96 3.91 4.74
C LYS A 468 23.65 4.55 4.27
N GLY A 469 22.64 4.60 5.14
CA GLY A 469 21.36 5.23 4.86
C GLY A 469 21.47 6.71 4.50
N CYS A 470 22.13 7.50 5.34
CA CYS A 470 22.33 8.94 5.08
C CYS A 470 23.12 9.17 3.79
N LYS A 471 24.17 8.37 3.52
CA LYS A 471 24.92 8.44 2.26
C LYS A 471 24.02 8.19 1.04
N ILE A 472 23.25 7.10 1.04
CA ILE A 472 22.37 6.75 -0.08
C ILE A 472 21.22 7.77 -0.25
N LEU A 473 20.70 8.36 0.83
CA LEU A 473 19.69 9.42 0.73
C LEU A 473 20.27 10.70 0.13
N HIS A 474 21.49 11.08 0.51
CA HIS A 474 22.21 12.21 -0.08
C HIS A 474 22.50 11.98 -1.57
N GLU A 475 22.97 10.79 -1.95
CA GLU A 475 23.17 10.38 -3.35
C GLU A 475 21.85 10.47 -4.15
N ALA A 476 20.73 10.04 -3.56
CA ALA A 476 19.41 10.11 -4.21
C ALA A 476 18.94 11.55 -4.47
N TYR A 477 19.13 12.48 -3.52
CA TYR A 477 18.82 13.90 -3.74
C TYR A 477 19.79 14.57 -4.72
N THR A 478 21.08 14.25 -4.64
CA THR A 478 22.08 14.76 -5.59
C THR A 478 21.72 14.36 -7.01
N SER A 479 21.46 13.06 -7.23
CA SER A 479 21.03 12.53 -8.52
C SER A 479 19.71 13.15 -9.03
N LEU A 480 18.73 13.37 -8.14
CA LEU A 480 17.47 14.05 -8.49
C LEU A 480 17.74 15.47 -9.02
N PHE A 481 18.53 16.26 -8.29
CA PHE A 481 18.75 17.65 -8.63
C PHE A 481 19.66 17.82 -9.85
N GLU A 482 20.67 16.96 -10.04
CA GLU A 482 21.49 16.93 -11.26
C GLU A 482 20.64 16.59 -12.50
N ASN A 483 19.77 15.58 -12.41
CA ASN A 483 18.81 15.25 -13.47
C ASN A 483 17.86 16.42 -13.79
N PHE A 484 17.40 17.14 -12.77
CA PHE A 484 16.54 18.32 -12.96
C PHE A 484 17.29 19.48 -13.65
N VAL A 485 18.52 19.78 -13.22
CA VAL A 485 19.36 20.80 -13.85
C VAL A 485 19.65 20.47 -15.31
N ALA A 486 19.91 19.20 -15.65
CA ALA A 486 20.12 18.76 -17.02
C ALA A 486 18.88 19.02 -17.92
N ILE A 487 17.66 18.83 -17.40
CA ILE A 487 16.41 19.19 -18.11
C ILE A 487 16.37 20.70 -18.37
N VAL A 488 16.62 21.51 -17.34
CA VAL A 488 16.60 22.98 -17.43
C VAL A 488 17.61 23.49 -18.47
N GLN A 489 18.85 23.00 -18.42
CA GLN A 489 19.89 23.37 -19.38
C GLN A 489 19.54 22.94 -20.82
N SER A 490 18.95 21.76 -21.01
CA SER A 490 18.48 21.30 -22.32
C SER A 490 17.35 22.17 -22.90
N CYS A 491 16.48 22.70 -22.05
CA CYS A 491 15.45 23.66 -22.46
C CYS A 491 16.04 25.02 -22.87
N MET A 492 17.00 25.55 -22.10
CA MET A 492 17.65 26.84 -22.42
C MET A 492 18.46 26.77 -23.72
N GLY A 493 19.18 25.66 -23.97
CA GLY A 493 19.94 25.47 -25.21
C GLY A 493 19.10 25.45 -26.49
N LYS A 494 17.77 25.26 -26.40
CA LYS A 494 16.85 25.29 -27.54
C LYS A 494 16.23 26.67 -27.83
N GLN A 495 16.37 27.64 -26.93
CA GLN A 495 15.87 29.00 -27.15
C GLN A 495 16.91 29.91 -27.85
N ASN A 496 18.18 29.51 -27.89
CA ASN A 496 19.26 30.26 -28.55
C ASN A 496 19.52 29.84 -30.01
N ALA A 497 18.54 29.21 -30.67
CA ALA A 497 18.61 28.85 -32.08
C ALA A 497 17.44 29.49 -32.85
N GLU A 498 17.73 30.52 -33.64
CA GLU A 498 16.72 31.17 -34.49
C GLU A 498 16.25 30.28 -35.65
N PRO A 499 15.00 30.44 -36.14
CA PRO A 499 14.46 29.69 -37.25
C PRO A 499 14.74 30.37 -38.61
N ALA A 500 15.24 29.61 -39.59
CA ALA A 500 15.45 30.08 -40.96
C ALA A 500 14.67 29.24 -42.00
N LEU A 501 14.07 29.93 -42.99
CA LEU A 501 13.30 29.37 -44.11
C LEU A 501 13.86 29.90 -45.46
N GLU A 502 13.65 29.25 -46.61
CA GLU A 502 12.98 27.96 -46.82
C GLU A 502 13.81 27.05 -47.74
N LYS A 503 13.98 27.45 -49.01
CA LYS A 503 14.50 26.66 -50.15
C LYS A 503 15.02 27.64 -51.25
N PRO A 504 15.65 27.23 -52.40
CA PRO A 504 15.74 25.87 -52.96
C PRO A 504 17.04 25.44 -53.72
N VAL A 505 17.08 24.14 -54.11
CA VAL A 505 17.61 23.58 -55.40
C VAL A 505 19.14 23.36 -55.63
N THR A 506 19.45 22.16 -56.17
CA THR A 506 20.66 21.66 -56.91
C THR A 506 22.03 21.39 -56.23
N GLY A 507 22.75 20.38 -56.79
CA GLY A 507 24.18 20.06 -56.57
C GLY A 507 24.42 19.02 -55.46
N VAL A 508 24.63 17.71 -55.72
CA VAL A 508 25.77 17.02 -56.38
C VAL A 508 27.07 17.03 -55.54
N THR A 509 27.74 15.87 -55.51
CA THR A 509 29.10 15.56 -54.98
C THR A 509 29.36 15.53 -53.46
N SER A 510 29.46 14.31 -52.93
CA SER A 510 30.61 13.89 -52.08
C SER A 510 31.90 13.81 -52.94
N PRO A 511 33.11 13.47 -52.42
CA PRO A 511 33.50 13.08 -51.05
C PRO A 511 34.85 13.70 -50.57
N ASN A 512 35.45 13.05 -49.57
CA ASN A 512 36.86 12.99 -49.16
C ASN A 512 37.24 13.73 -47.87
N ASP A 513 37.76 13.04 -46.84
CA ASP A 513 39.05 12.30 -46.74
C ASP A 513 40.27 13.24 -46.75
N SER A 514 41.29 13.08 -45.90
CA SER A 514 41.46 12.17 -44.75
C SER A 514 42.73 12.51 -43.95
N LYS A 515 42.83 11.99 -42.71
CA LYS A 515 44.09 11.76 -41.95
C LYS A 515 44.85 13.06 -41.58
N THR A 516 45.78 13.11 -40.63
CA THR A 516 46.76 12.10 -40.13
C THR A 516 47.08 12.47 -38.67
N LYS A 517 46.89 11.58 -37.67
CA LYS A 517 47.93 10.70 -37.04
C LYS A 517 49.20 11.49 -36.68
N ARG A 518 49.65 11.52 -35.41
CA ARG A 518 50.68 10.59 -34.87
C ARG A 518 50.77 10.65 -33.32
N GLU A 519 50.56 9.54 -32.59
CA GLU A 519 51.54 8.79 -31.74
C GLU A 519 51.79 9.40 -30.32
N TYR A 520 52.04 8.68 -29.20
CA TYR A 520 52.34 7.27 -28.84
C TYR A 520 51.80 7.06 -27.36
N ILE A 521 51.00 6.05 -26.96
CA ILE A 521 51.32 4.65 -26.55
C ILE A 521 52.16 4.56 -25.24
N HIS A 522 51.98 3.66 -24.24
CA HIS A 522 50.94 2.67 -23.81
C HIS A 522 51.43 2.05 -22.45
N ASP A 523 50.61 1.66 -21.45
CA ASP A 523 50.30 0.28 -20.96
C ASP A 523 49.58 0.40 -19.59
N SER A 524 48.42 -0.24 -19.31
CA SER A 524 48.02 -1.68 -19.24
C SER A 524 47.91 -2.07 -17.74
N GLU A 525 46.95 -2.86 -17.24
CA GLU A 525 46.38 -4.11 -17.77
C GLU A 525 44.85 -4.27 -17.67
N ARG A 526 44.35 -5.36 -18.28
CA ARG A 526 42.93 -5.67 -18.51
C ARG A 526 42.70 -7.17 -18.63
N THR A 527 41.77 -7.74 -17.85
CA THR A 527 41.32 -9.14 -18.03
C THR A 527 39.84 -9.25 -18.44
N LYS A 528 39.66 -9.10 -19.76
CA LYS A 528 38.88 -9.98 -20.68
C LYS A 528 37.55 -10.60 -20.22
N LYS A 529 36.46 -10.20 -20.87
CA LYS A 529 35.31 -11.05 -21.21
C LYS A 529 35.30 -11.32 -22.72
N HIS A 530 34.97 -12.55 -23.11
CA HIS A 530 34.93 -12.97 -24.52
C HIS A 530 33.64 -12.54 -25.24
N LYS A 531 33.70 -12.53 -26.59
CA LYS A 531 32.68 -12.04 -27.53
C LYS A 531 32.59 -13.03 -28.70
N LEU A 532 31.38 -13.43 -29.09
CA LEU A 532 31.07 -14.15 -30.33
C LEU A 532 29.62 -13.77 -30.71
N VAL A 533 29.42 -12.77 -31.58
CA VAL A 533 29.32 -12.81 -33.07
C VAL A 533 27.90 -13.13 -33.55
N GLN A 534 27.35 -12.20 -34.33
CA GLN A 534 26.12 -12.35 -35.11
C GLN A 534 26.44 -12.91 -36.51
N PRO A 535 25.53 -13.66 -37.16
CA PRO A 535 25.61 -13.92 -38.59
C PRO A 535 24.91 -12.79 -39.38
N ASN A 536 25.63 -12.23 -40.35
CA ASN A 536 25.03 -11.49 -41.47
C ASN A 536 24.70 -12.47 -42.60
N THR A 537 23.64 -12.21 -43.36
CA THR A 537 23.61 -12.51 -44.81
C THR A 537 22.56 -11.63 -45.49
N SER A 538 22.77 -11.36 -46.77
CA SER A 538 22.18 -10.22 -47.49
C SER A 538 21.38 -10.63 -48.72
N SER A 539 20.37 -9.82 -49.04
CA SER A 539 19.84 -9.51 -50.39
C SER A 539 19.52 -10.68 -51.35
N ASN A 540 18.26 -10.77 -51.80
CA ASN A 540 17.97 -10.40 -53.20
C ASN A 540 16.49 -10.28 -53.60
N GLN A 541 16.29 -9.39 -54.59
CA GLN A 541 15.21 -9.33 -55.59
C GLN A 541 13.78 -8.91 -55.19
N ALA A 542 13.11 -8.30 -56.18
CA ALA A 542 11.89 -7.53 -56.07
C ALA A 542 10.72 -8.17 -56.84
N ARG A 543 9.49 -7.73 -56.55
CA ARG A 543 8.45 -7.44 -57.56
C ARG A 543 7.25 -6.73 -56.94
N GLU A 544 6.66 -5.80 -57.69
CA GLU A 544 5.38 -5.17 -57.37
C GLU A 544 4.22 -6.13 -57.66
N GLY A 545 3.10 -5.95 -56.94
CA GLY A 545 1.86 -6.71 -57.17
C GLY A 545 0.70 -6.14 -56.36
N ASN A 546 -0.24 -5.48 -57.03
CA ASN A 546 -1.41 -4.83 -56.42
C ASN A 546 -2.53 -5.86 -56.12
N GLY A 547 -3.10 -5.87 -54.91
CA GLY A 547 -4.13 -6.84 -54.51
C GLY A 547 -4.90 -6.46 -53.23
N LYS A 548 -6.24 -6.57 -53.26
CA LYS A 548 -7.16 -6.12 -52.20
C LYS A 548 -7.42 -7.17 -51.11
N ARG A 549 -7.64 -6.65 -49.88
CA ARG A 549 -8.45 -7.21 -48.76
C ARG A 549 -8.08 -8.60 -48.19
N SER A 550 -7.66 -8.62 -46.92
CA SER A 550 -8.49 -9.04 -45.76
C SER A 550 -7.61 -9.46 -44.57
N GLY A 551 -8.11 -9.34 -43.34
CA GLY A 551 -7.47 -9.86 -42.13
C GLY A 551 -6.64 -8.84 -41.36
N VAL A 552 -7.27 -8.15 -40.40
CA VAL A 552 -6.55 -7.44 -39.33
C VAL A 552 -6.07 -8.49 -38.32
N THR A 553 -4.84 -8.98 -38.48
CA THR A 553 -4.15 -9.73 -37.42
C THR A 553 -3.65 -8.75 -36.37
N THR A 554 -4.44 -8.56 -35.32
CA THR A 554 -4.00 -7.85 -34.10
C THR A 554 -2.76 -8.55 -33.56
N THR A 555 -1.62 -7.88 -33.55
CA THR A 555 -0.37 -8.39 -32.96
C THR A 555 -0.52 -8.48 -31.43
N LYS A 556 -0.99 -9.64 -30.95
CA LYS A 556 -1.06 -9.97 -29.52
C LYS A 556 0.32 -9.75 -28.91
N THR A 557 0.46 -8.75 -28.03
CA THR A 557 1.75 -8.39 -27.44
C THR A 557 2.08 -9.36 -26.31
N TRP A 558 2.84 -10.42 -26.59
CA TRP A 558 3.29 -11.35 -25.56
C TRP A 558 4.24 -10.69 -24.56
N GLY A 559 4.26 -11.18 -23.32
CA GLY A 559 5.30 -10.84 -22.37
C GLY A 559 6.65 -11.43 -22.81
N SER A 560 7.76 -10.76 -22.50
CA SER A 560 9.10 -11.11 -23.01
C SER A 560 9.52 -12.58 -22.78
N TRP A 561 9.07 -13.22 -21.69
CA TRP A 561 9.31 -14.64 -21.43
C TRP A 561 8.46 -15.58 -22.30
N ALA A 562 7.20 -15.20 -22.59
CA ALA A 562 6.33 -15.98 -23.47
C ALA A 562 6.81 -15.90 -24.92
N GLN A 563 7.24 -14.70 -25.39
CA GLN A 563 7.92 -14.57 -26.67
C GLN A 563 9.16 -15.47 -26.74
N ALA A 564 10.05 -15.43 -25.73
CA ALA A 564 11.26 -16.24 -25.73
C ALA A 564 11.00 -17.76 -25.76
N LEU A 565 9.91 -18.24 -25.14
CA LEU A 565 9.49 -19.65 -25.27
C LEU A 565 8.91 -19.97 -26.65
N TYR A 566 8.11 -19.07 -27.22
CA TYR A 566 7.56 -19.23 -28.56
C TYR A 566 8.66 -19.32 -29.62
N GLU A 567 9.59 -18.35 -29.65
CA GLU A 567 10.73 -18.34 -30.57
C GLU A 567 11.56 -19.62 -30.47
N LEU A 568 11.71 -20.15 -29.25
CA LEU A 568 12.46 -21.38 -29.02
C LEU A 568 11.71 -22.65 -29.46
N ALA A 569 10.38 -22.68 -29.33
CA ALA A 569 9.57 -23.79 -29.81
C ALA A 569 9.46 -23.81 -31.34
N MET A 570 9.29 -22.64 -31.97
CA MET A 570 9.23 -22.54 -33.43
C MET A 570 10.60 -22.75 -34.08
N HIS A 571 11.67 -22.22 -33.47
CA HIS A 571 13.03 -22.24 -34.03
C HIS A 571 14.09 -22.86 -33.11
N PRO A 572 13.91 -24.11 -32.62
CA PRO A 572 14.87 -24.75 -31.70
C PRO A 572 16.25 -24.95 -32.32
N GLY A 573 16.32 -25.04 -33.66
CA GLY A 573 17.57 -25.09 -34.43
C GLY A 573 18.47 -23.84 -34.31
N ASN A 574 17.96 -22.72 -33.80
CA ASN A 574 18.74 -21.52 -33.49
C ASN A 574 19.47 -21.64 -32.13
N TYR A 575 19.12 -22.65 -31.32
CA TYR A 575 19.59 -22.85 -29.95
C TYR A 575 20.38 -24.17 -29.80
N LYS A 576 21.08 -24.61 -30.86
CA LYS A 576 21.71 -25.94 -31.00
C LYS A 576 22.72 -26.39 -29.92
N ASN A 577 23.10 -25.52 -28.97
CA ASN A 577 23.99 -25.83 -27.84
C ASN A 577 23.34 -25.47 -26.48
N ALA A 578 22.00 -25.58 -26.38
CA ALA A 578 21.25 -25.27 -25.17
C ALA A 578 21.07 -26.51 -24.27
N ASP A 579 21.85 -26.63 -23.20
CA ASP A 579 21.76 -27.70 -22.17
C ASP A 579 20.37 -27.86 -21.51
N TYR A 580 19.45 -26.93 -21.77
CA TYR A 580 18.09 -26.93 -21.24
C TYR A 580 17.05 -27.50 -22.22
N ILE A 581 17.39 -27.77 -23.48
CA ILE A 581 16.51 -28.51 -24.41
C ILE A 581 16.75 -30.01 -24.23
N LEU A 582 15.68 -30.77 -24.01
CA LEU A 582 15.71 -32.20 -23.67
C LEU A 582 15.31 -33.08 -24.85
N GLU A 583 14.32 -32.66 -25.64
CA GLU A 583 13.82 -33.39 -26.81
C GLU A 583 13.22 -32.39 -27.82
N ILE A 584 13.40 -32.64 -29.11
CA ILE A 584 12.78 -31.88 -30.20
C ILE A 584 12.01 -32.89 -31.05
N SER A 585 10.72 -32.63 -31.24
CA SER A 585 9.83 -33.33 -32.17
C SER A 585 9.30 -32.32 -33.20
N ASP A 586 8.63 -32.80 -34.25
CA ASP A 586 7.98 -31.92 -35.23
C ASP A 586 6.78 -31.18 -34.61
N ASP A 587 6.06 -31.82 -33.68
CA ASP A 587 4.87 -31.28 -33.02
C ASP A 587 5.15 -30.40 -31.78
N PHE A 588 6.23 -30.71 -31.05
CA PHE A 588 6.52 -30.14 -29.73
C PHE A 588 8.03 -30.11 -29.42
N VAL A 589 8.43 -29.25 -28.48
CA VAL A 589 9.75 -29.29 -27.84
C VAL A 589 9.62 -29.58 -26.34
N ILE A 590 10.61 -30.23 -25.76
CA ILE A 590 10.69 -30.55 -24.33
C ILE A 590 11.92 -29.85 -23.74
N LEU A 591 11.74 -29.12 -22.64
CA LEU A 591 12.79 -28.29 -22.06
C LEU A 591 12.68 -28.12 -20.53
N ASN A 592 13.81 -27.92 -19.86
CA ASN A 592 13.87 -27.60 -18.44
C ASN A 592 13.30 -26.19 -18.16
N ASP A 593 12.39 -26.04 -17.17
CA ASP A 593 11.94 -24.70 -16.72
C ASP A 593 13.15 -23.94 -16.13
N LEU A 594 13.50 -22.79 -16.71
CA LEU A 594 14.64 -21.96 -16.31
C LEU A 594 14.58 -21.47 -14.84
N TYR A 595 13.39 -21.51 -14.24
CA TYR A 595 13.12 -21.13 -12.86
C TYR A 595 12.34 -22.25 -12.15
N PRO A 596 12.85 -23.49 -12.07
CA PRO A 596 12.05 -24.68 -11.77
C PRO A 596 11.35 -24.55 -10.41
N LYS A 597 10.10 -25.01 -10.23
CA LYS A 597 9.36 -24.83 -8.95
C LYS A 597 9.47 -26.02 -8.00
N ALA A 598 10.04 -27.13 -8.46
CA ALA A 598 10.38 -28.35 -7.72
C ALA A 598 11.76 -28.87 -8.17
N LYS A 599 12.25 -29.99 -7.63
CA LYS A 599 13.51 -30.63 -8.07
C LYS A 599 13.55 -30.93 -9.58
N LYS A 600 12.47 -31.52 -10.11
CA LYS A 600 12.26 -31.79 -11.53
C LYS A 600 11.10 -30.91 -12.01
N HIS A 601 11.36 -30.06 -13.01
CA HIS A 601 10.32 -29.24 -13.62
C HIS A 601 10.65 -29.00 -15.10
N VAL A 602 9.88 -29.67 -15.96
CA VAL A 602 10.05 -29.68 -17.42
C VAL A 602 8.77 -29.14 -18.07
N LEU A 603 8.92 -28.51 -19.24
CA LEU A 603 7.85 -27.98 -20.07
C LEU A 603 7.83 -28.73 -21.41
N VAL A 604 6.66 -29.20 -21.85
CA VAL A 604 6.40 -29.58 -23.24
C VAL A 604 5.64 -28.43 -23.88
N VAL A 605 6.19 -27.85 -24.94
CA VAL A 605 5.66 -26.66 -25.64
C VAL A 605 5.33 -27.05 -27.08
N SER A 606 4.13 -26.73 -27.55
CA SER A 606 3.72 -26.99 -28.94
C SER A 606 4.54 -26.15 -29.93
N ARG A 607 4.69 -26.68 -31.15
CA ARG A 607 5.29 -25.99 -32.32
C ARG A 607 4.23 -25.61 -33.37
N GLN A 608 2.93 -25.71 -33.04
CA GLN A 608 1.85 -25.40 -33.95
C GLN A 608 1.49 -23.90 -33.86
N ASP A 609 1.49 -23.21 -35.01
CA ASP A 609 1.11 -21.79 -35.11
C ASP A 609 -0.30 -21.49 -34.57
N GLY A 610 -0.45 -20.34 -33.93
CA GLY A 610 -1.73 -19.80 -33.46
C GLY A 610 -2.29 -20.43 -32.17
N LEU A 611 -1.51 -21.29 -31.51
CA LEU A 611 -1.93 -22.10 -30.36
C LEU A 611 -1.31 -21.57 -29.04
N ASP A 612 -1.55 -20.29 -28.74
CA ASP A 612 -0.84 -19.54 -27.68
C ASP A 612 -1.29 -19.89 -26.25
N SER A 613 -2.55 -20.32 -26.09
CA SER A 613 -3.19 -20.50 -24.80
C SER A 613 -4.25 -21.62 -24.83
N LEU A 614 -4.68 -22.07 -23.66
CA LEU A 614 -5.77 -23.06 -23.54
C LEU A 614 -7.11 -22.57 -24.13
N ALA A 615 -7.29 -21.25 -24.34
CA ALA A 615 -8.48 -20.71 -24.97
C ALA A 615 -8.44 -20.79 -26.52
N ASP A 616 -7.26 -20.96 -27.12
CA ASP A 616 -7.10 -21.16 -28.58
C ASP A 616 -7.27 -22.66 -28.95
N VAL A 617 -7.41 -23.54 -27.96
CA VAL A 617 -7.54 -25.00 -28.12
C VAL A 617 -8.98 -25.40 -28.48
N LYS A 618 -9.11 -26.36 -29.40
CA LYS A 618 -10.37 -26.90 -29.90
C LYS A 618 -10.27 -28.41 -30.11
N LYS A 619 -11.38 -29.06 -30.43
CA LYS A 619 -11.46 -30.49 -30.75
C LYS A 619 -10.45 -30.96 -31.82
N GLU A 620 -10.16 -30.13 -32.82
CA GLU A 620 -9.13 -30.38 -33.85
C GLU A 620 -7.70 -30.58 -33.29
N HIS A 621 -7.41 -30.03 -32.11
CA HIS A 621 -6.10 -30.07 -31.45
C HIS A 621 -5.91 -31.27 -30.49
N LEU A 622 -6.94 -32.12 -30.30
CA LEU A 622 -6.86 -33.31 -29.44
C LEU A 622 -5.71 -34.27 -29.77
N PRO A 623 -5.40 -34.59 -31.05
CA PRO A 623 -4.28 -35.48 -31.37
C PRO A 623 -2.94 -34.93 -30.88
N LEU A 624 -2.71 -33.62 -31.01
CA LEU A 624 -1.51 -32.94 -30.51
C LEU A 624 -1.44 -33.00 -28.98
N LEU A 625 -2.53 -32.66 -28.28
CA LEU A 625 -2.58 -32.71 -26.81
C LEU A 625 -2.29 -34.12 -26.28
N ARG A 626 -2.85 -35.16 -26.90
CA ARG A 626 -2.59 -36.56 -26.55
C ARG A 626 -1.11 -36.92 -26.78
N ARG A 627 -0.48 -36.47 -27.87
CA ARG A 627 0.98 -36.66 -28.10
C ARG A 627 1.83 -35.92 -27.06
N MET A 628 1.52 -34.66 -26.75
CA MET A 628 2.21 -33.88 -25.71
C MET A 628 2.08 -34.52 -24.32
N HIS A 629 0.89 -35.02 -23.97
CA HIS A 629 0.64 -35.74 -22.71
C HIS A 629 1.47 -37.03 -22.65
N SER A 630 1.43 -37.87 -23.69
CA SER A 630 2.22 -39.11 -23.75
C SER A 630 3.72 -38.86 -23.63
N ALA A 631 4.25 -37.81 -24.28
CA ALA A 631 5.64 -37.41 -24.14
C ALA A 631 5.97 -36.93 -22.72
N GLY A 632 5.06 -36.20 -22.08
CA GLY A 632 5.17 -35.80 -20.68
C GLY A 632 5.16 -36.99 -19.70
N VAL A 633 4.31 -37.99 -19.94
CA VAL A 633 4.28 -39.24 -19.15
C VAL A 633 5.59 -40.01 -19.29
N LYS A 634 6.11 -40.18 -20.52
CA LYS A 634 7.41 -40.82 -20.79
C LYS A 634 8.56 -40.14 -20.04
N TRP A 635 8.60 -38.80 -20.04
CA TRP A 635 9.61 -38.05 -19.28
C TRP A 635 9.40 -38.12 -17.76
N ALA A 636 8.16 -38.17 -17.30
CA ALA A 636 7.85 -38.38 -15.89
C ALA A 636 8.29 -39.78 -15.41
N GLN A 637 8.07 -40.83 -16.20
CA GLN A 637 8.55 -42.19 -15.94
C GLN A 637 10.08 -42.23 -15.85
N LYS A 638 10.79 -41.61 -16.81
CA LYS A 638 12.25 -41.48 -16.78
C LYS A 638 12.78 -40.77 -15.52
N PHE A 639 12.03 -39.82 -14.95
CA PHE A 639 12.39 -39.18 -13.69
C PHE A 639 11.92 -39.94 -12.43
N LEU A 640 11.01 -40.91 -12.56
CA LEU A 640 10.57 -41.79 -11.47
C LEU A 640 11.61 -42.85 -11.14
N GLU A 641 12.38 -43.30 -12.14
CA GLU A 641 13.58 -44.13 -12.00
C GLU A 641 14.67 -43.44 -11.16
N GLU A 642 14.58 -42.12 -10.96
CA GLU A 642 15.48 -41.29 -10.15
C GLU A 642 14.84 -40.79 -8.83
N ASP A 643 13.83 -41.50 -8.30
CA ASP A 643 13.19 -41.32 -6.98
C ASP A 643 12.40 -39.99 -6.80
N SER A 644 11.30 -39.80 -7.54
CA SER A 644 10.36 -38.66 -7.36
C SER A 644 8.96 -38.88 -7.95
N SER A 645 7.89 -38.54 -7.20
CA SER A 645 6.50 -38.54 -7.69
C SER A 645 6.15 -37.27 -8.50
N LEU A 646 5.50 -37.40 -9.65
CA LEU A 646 5.35 -36.35 -10.68
C LEU A 646 3.90 -36.17 -11.19
N VAL A 647 3.53 -34.93 -11.55
CA VAL A 647 2.22 -34.56 -12.12
C VAL A 647 2.40 -33.80 -13.45
N PRO A 648 1.71 -34.20 -14.54
CA PRO A 648 1.64 -33.46 -15.81
C PRO A 648 0.39 -32.53 -15.89
N SER A 649 0.58 -31.21 -15.90
CA SER A 649 -0.54 -30.24 -15.87
C SER A 649 -0.21 -28.87 -16.49
N MET A 650 -1.22 -28.11 -16.93
CA MET A 650 -1.08 -26.94 -17.82
C MET A 650 -1.41 -25.59 -17.16
N ARG A 651 -0.91 -24.50 -17.78
CA ARG A 651 -1.22 -23.09 -17.44
C ARG A 651 -1.34 -22.16 -18.65
N GLN A 652 -0.57 -22.43 -19.71
CA GLN A 652 -0.77 -21.96 -21.08
C GLN A 652 -0.79 -23.24 -21.95
N LEU A 653 -0.56 -23.19 -23.29
CA LEU A 653 -0.34 -24.42 -24.06
C LEU A 653 1.04 -25.06 -23.83
N HIS A 654 1.56 -24.92 -22.61
CA HIS A 654 2.79 -25.54 -22.15
C HIS A 654 2.42 -26.52 -21.04
N LEU A 655 2.69 -27.81 -21.26
CA LEU A 655 2.46 -28.86 -20.28
C LEU A 655 3.64 -28.89 -19.30
N HIS A 656 3.39 -28.58 -18.03
CA HIS A 656 4.35 -28.72 -16.95
C HIS A 656 4.39 -30.18 -16.48
N ILE A 657 5.55 -30.82 -16.54
CA ILE A 657 5.87 -32.05 -15.80
C ILE A 657 6.60 -31.59 -14.54
N ILE A 658 5.95 -31.67 -13.38
CA ILE A 658 6.49 -31.13 -12.12
C ILE A 658 6.44 -32.14 -10.98
N SER A 659 7.58 -32.28 -10.29
CA SER A 659 7.69 -33.15 -9.12
C SER A 659 7.03 -32.54 -7.89
N GLN A 660 6.39 -33.38 -7.08
CA GLN A 660 5.56 -32.92 -5.95
C GLN A 660 6.34 -32.55 -4.69
N ASP A 661 7.67 -32.62 -4.69
CA ASP A 661 8.50 -32.14 -3.58
C ASP A 661 8.46 -30.62 -3.43
N PHE A 662 8.27 -29.88 -4.53
CA PHE A 662 8.31 -28.40 -4.58
C PHE A 662 9.55 -27.77 -3.91
N ASN A 663 10.66 -28.51 -3.85
CA ASN A 663 11.92 -28.09 -3.25
C ASN A 663 12.83 -27.43 -4.29
N SER A 664 12.59 -26.13 -4.53
CA SER A 664 13.46 -25.30 -5.37
C SER A 664 13.63 -23.90 -4.81
N ALA A 665 14.81 -23.30 -5.00
CA ALA A 665 15.08 -21.90 -4.71
C ALA A 665 14.18 -20.90 -5.49
N SER A 666 13.63 -21.31 -6.64
CA SER A 666 12.75 -20.47 -7.49
C SER A 666 11.26 -20.50 -7.07
N LEU A 667 10.86 -21.40 -6.19
CA LEU A 667 9.58 -21.30 -5.46
C LEU A 667 9.69 -20.24 -4.34
N LYS A 668 9.38 -18.98 -4.68
CA LYS A 668 9.67 -17.81 -3.83
C LYS A 668 8.47 -17.17 -3.15
N ASN A 669 7.26 -17.29 -3.72
CA ASN A 669 6.09 -16.54 -3.25
C ASN A 669 4.79 -17.35 -3.34
N LYS A 670 3.72 -16.80 -2.75
CA LYS A 670 2.39 -17.42 -2.70
C LYS A 670 1.80 -17.71 -4.08
N LYS A 671 1.94 -16.78 -5.05
CA LYS A 671 1.43 -17.01 -6.41
C LYS A 671 2.10 -18.23 -7.06
N HIS A 672 3.42 -18.41 -6.87
CA HIS A 672 4.15 -19.58 -7.36
C HIS A 672 3.70 -20.88 -6.70
N TRP A 673 3.22 -20.88 -5.46
CA TRP A 673 2.69 -22.11 -4.83
C TRP A 673 1.29 -22.40 -5.35
N ASN A 674 0.39 -21.43 -5.19
CA ASN A 674 -1.02 -21.62 -5.52
C ASN A 674 -1.21 -21.99 -7.01
N SER A 675 -0.36 -21.49 -7.93
CA SER A 675 -0.44 -21.82 -9.35
C SER A 675 -0.12 -23.27 -9.72
N PHE A 676 0.32 -24.12 -8.78
CA PHE A 676 0.58 -25.55 -9.00
C PHE A 676 -0.17 -26.47 -8.02
N THR A 677 -0.94 -25.93 -7.07
CA THR A 677 -1.53 -26.71 -5.96
C THR A 677 -3.01 -26.40 -5.71
N THR A 678 -3.67 -25.74 -6.66
CA THR A 678 -5.08 -25.32 -6.63
C THR A 678 -5.70 -25.58 -8.00
N THR A 679 -7.00 -25.34 -8.15
CA THR A 679 -7.73 -25.41 -9.45
C THR A 679 -7.22 -24.46 -10.54
N PHE A 680 -6.24 -23.59 -10.22
CA PHE A 680 -5.50 -22.82 -11.22
C PHE A 680 -4.53 -23.69 -12.05
N PHE A 681 -4.18 -24.88 -11.57
CA PHE A 681 -3.34 -25.86 -12.25
C PHE A 681 -4.23 -26.96 -12.80
N LEU A 682 -4.47 -26.95 -14.12
CA LEU A 682 -5.43 -27.84 -14.77
C LEU A 682 -4.74 -29.14 -15.20
N ASP A 683 -5.24 -30.27 -14.74
CA ASP A 683 -4.68 -31.58 -15.09
C ASP A 683 -4.81 -31.84 -16.59
N SER A 684 -3.77 -32.40 -17.21
CA SER A 684 -3.78 -32.65 -18.64
C SER A 684 -4.80 -33.71 -19.06
N VAL A 685 -5.14 -34.65 -18.19
CA VAL A 685 -6.22 -35.63 -18.42
C VAL A 685 -7.58 -34.95 -18.38
N ASP A 686 -7.83 -34.07 -17.39
CA ASP A 686 -9.08 -33.29 -17.30
C ASP A 686 -9.30 -32.44 -18.56
N VAL A 687 -8.28 -31.70 -18.99
CA VAL A 687 -8.37 -30.82 -20.16
C VAL A 687 -8.63 -31.62 -21.45
N ILE A 688 -7.99 -32.78 -21.63
CA ILE A 688 -8.23 -33.65 -22.79
C ILE A 688 -9.65 -34.25 -22.75
N GLU A 689 -10.12 -34.72 -21.59
CA GLU A 689 -11.49 -35.23 -21.42
C GLU A 689 -12.54 -34.13 -21.70
N GLU A 690 -12.31 -32.91 -21.22
CA GLU A 690 -13.21 -31.77 -21.39
C GLU A 690 -13.32 -31.33 -22.86
N ILE A 691 -12.20 -31.18 -23.56
CA ILE A 691 -12.19 -30.79 -24.98
C ILE A 691 -12.83 -31.88 -25.87
N ASP A 692 -12.68 -33.16 -25.52
CA ASP A 692 -13.33 -34.23 -26.27
C ASP A 692 -14.85 -34.21 -26.10
N GLN A 693 -15.35 -33.95 -24.88
CA GLN A 693 -16.78 -33.91 -24.60
C GLN A 693 -17.47 -32.60 -25.05
N HIS A 694 -16.81 -31.46 -24.85
CA HIS A 694 -17.42 -30.12 -24.99
C HIS A 694 -16.82 -29.27 -26.12
N GLY A 695 -15.72 -29.71 -26.74
CA GLY A 695 -15.09 -29.04 -27.89
C GLY A 695 -14.07 -27.95 -27.53
N SER A 696 -14.05 -27.49 -26.27
CA SER A 696 -13.11 -26.50 -25.71
C SER A 696 -12.90 -26.75 -24.21
N ALA A 697 -11.90 -26.09 -23.59
CA ALA A 697 -11.60 -26.22 -22.16
C ALA A 697 -12.11 -25.01 -21.34
N THR A 698 -12.63 -25.24 -20.14
CA THR A 698 -13.13 -24.17 -19.26
C THR A 698 -11.98 -23.50 -18.52
N VAL A 699 -11.47 -22.41 -19.10
CA VAL A 699 -10.42 -21.59 -18.45
C VAL A 699 -11.02 -20.72 -17.34
N SER A 700 -10.94 -21.20 -16.09
CA SER A 700 -11.33 -20.40 -14.92
C SER A 700 -10.36 -19.24 -14.70
N SER A 701 -10.84 -18.01 -14.90
CA SER A 701 -10.06 -16.78 -14.75
C SER A 701 -9.98 -16.25 -13.31
N ASP A 702 -10.28 -17.06 -12.29
CA ASP A 702 -10.34 -16.60 -10.90
C ASP A 702 -8.95 -16.44 -10.27
N ASP A 703 -8.26 -15.37 -10.65
CA ASP A 703 -6.97 -14.91 -10.15
C ASP A 703 -6.94 -14.74 -8.61
N LYS A 704 -8.11 -14.69 -7.95
CA LYS A 704 -8.27 -14.74 -6.49
C LYS A 704 -7.69 -16.04 -5.90
N VAL A 705 -7.71 -17.14 -6.63
CA VAL A 705 -7.12 -18.43 -6.23
C VAL A 705 -5.61 -18.29 -6.00
N LEU A 706 -4.91 -17.48 -6.81
CA LEU A 706 -3.48 -17.17 -6.61
C LEU A 706 -3.20 -16.33 -5.34
N ALA A 707 -4.22 -15.70 -4.76
CA ALA A 707 -4.14 -14.94 -3.51
C ALA A 707 -4.56 -15.75 -2.26
N MET A 708 -5.16 -16.94 -2.41
CA MET A 708 -5.57 -17.83 -1.32
C MET A 708 -4.43 -18.17 -0.35
N GLU A 709 -4.74 -18.62 0.86
CA GLU A 709 -3.73 -19.02 1.85
C GLU A 709 -2.86 -20.19 1.36
N LEU A 710 -1.61 -20.24 1.82
CA LEU A 710 -0.69 -21.31 1.47
C LEU A 710 -1.12 -22.59 2.18
N ARG A 711 -1.61 -23.59 1.43
CA ARG A 711 -1.98 -24.89 2.00
C ARG A 711 -1.06 -25.99 1.48
N CYS A 712 -0.59 -26.87 2.37
CA CYS A 712 0.11 -28.09 1.99
C CYS A 712 -0.72 -28.88 0.96
N HIS A 713 -0.14 -29.32 -0.15
CA HIS A 713 -0.89 -30.02 -1.20
C HIS A 713 -1.34 -31.44 -0.78
N ARG A 714 -0.66 -32.04 0.21
CA ARG A 714 -1.02 -33.30 0.89
C ARG A 714 -2.09 -33.07 1.97
N CYS A 715 -1.67 -32.70 3.18
CA CYS A 715 -2.55 -32.62 4.36
C CYS A 715 -3.44 -31.36 4.45
N ARG A 716 -3.38 -30.45 3.47
CA ARG A 716 -4.13 -29.18 3.41
C ARG A 716 -3.92 -28.22 4.59
N SER A 717 -2.95 -28.47 5.48
CA SER A 717 -2.54 -27.56 6.56
C SER A 717 -2.14 -26.19 6.03
N ALA A 718 -2.56 -25.12 6.71
CA ALA A 718 -2.29 -23.74 6.31
C ALA A 718 -0.95 -23.24 6.88
N HIS A 719 -0.17 -22.53 6.07
CA HIS A 719 1.15 -22.01 6.40
C HIS A 719 1.22 -20.49 6.22
N PRO A 720 1.92 -19.76 7.10
CA PRO A 720 1.94 -18.29 7.04
C PRO A 720 2.85 -17.73 5.93
N ASN A 721 3.83 -18.51 5.45
CA ASN A 721 4.79 -18.10 4.42
C ASN A 721 5.43 -19.32 3.74
N ILE A 722 6.09 -19.09 2.60
CA ILE A 722 6.76 -20.13 1.81
C ILE A 722 7.86 -20.88 2.60
N PRO A 723 8.71 -20.24 3.43
CA PRO A 723 9.69 -20.97 4.24
C PRO A 723 9.08 -22.01 5.19
N LYS A 724 8.02 -21.65 5.94
CA LYS A 724 7.34 -22.61 6.83
C LYS A 724 6.62 -23.72 6.05
N LEU A 725 6.03 -23.37 4.90
CA LEU A 725 5.43 -24.36 4.00
C LEU A 725 6.47 -25.36 3.48
N LYS A 726 7.62 -24.89 2.99
CA LYS A 726 8.74 -25.74 2.52
C LYS A 726 9.26 -26.67 3.63
N SER A 727 9.47 -26.13 4.82
CA SER A 727 9.89 -26.90 5.99
C SER A 727 8.86 -27.99 6.36
N HIS A 728 7.56 -27.71 6.20
CA HIS A 728 6.50 -28.68 6.43
C HIS A 728 6.41 -29.76 5.33
N ILE A 729 6.36 -29.38 4.05
CA ILE A 729 6.13 -30.34 2.95
C ILE A 729 7.28 -31.34 2.82
N ALA A 730 8.53 -30.92 3.10
CA ALA A 730 9.70 -31.81 3.17
C ALA A 730 9.55 -32.95 4.19
N ASN A 731 8.66 -32.80 5.18
CA ASN A 731 8.41 -33.77 6.25
C ASN A 731 6.97 -34.31 6.27
N CYS A 732 6.12 -33.92 5.30
CA CYS A 732 4.68 -34.20 5.35
C CYS A 732 4.36 -35.61 4.83
N LYS A 733 4.15 -36.56 5.75
CA LYS A 733 3.84 -37.96 5.43
C LYS A 733 2.38 -38.26 5.04
N SER A 734 1.47 -37.29 5.10
CA SER A 734 0.08 -37.50 4.66
C SER A 734 -0.01 -37.86 3.18
N SER A 735 -1.01 -38.67 2.82
CA SER A 735 -1.30 -39.03 1.43
C SER A 735 -1.64 -37.80 0.59
N PHE A 736 -1.50 -37.95 -0.73
CA PHE A 736 -2.07 -36.98 -1.67
C PHE A 736 -3.62 -37.07 -1.67
N PRO A 737 -4.31 -36.00 -2.09
CA PRO A 737 -5.74 -36.02 -2.35
C PRO A 737 -6.14 -37.15 -3.31
N SER A 738 -7.26 -37.82 -3.03
CA SER A 738 -7.74 -38.98 -3.79
C SER A 738 -7.90 -38.74 -5.30
N HIS A 739 -8.34 -37.54 -5.71
CA HIS A 739 -8.48 -37.20 -7.13
C HIS A 739 -7.15 -37.16 -7.91
N LEU A 740 -6.02 -36.87 -7.25
CA LEU A 740 -4.70 -36.97 -7.88
C LEU A 740 -4.21 -38.42 -7.94
N LEU A 741 -4.72 -39.29 -7.07
CA LEU A 741 -4.41 -40.72 -7.02
C LEU A 741 -5.29 -41.55 -7.98
N GLN A 742 -6.06 -40.93 -8.88
CA GLN A 742 -6.94 -41.59 -9.85
C GLN A 742 -6.52 -41.22 -11.28
N LYS A 743 -6.80 -42.10 -12.26
CA LYS A 743 -6.50 -41.90 -13.69
C LYS A 743 -5.06 -41.42 -13.99
N ASP A 744 -4.08 -41.92 -13.24
CA ASP A 744 -2.64 -41.66 -13.39
C ASP A 744 -2.18 -40.20 -13.45
N ARG A 745 -3.00 -39.32 -12.84
CA ARG A 745 -2.75 -37.89 -12.65
C ARG A 745 -1.52 -37.60 -11.77
N LEU A 746 -1.23 -38.49 -10.83
CA LEU A 746 0.02 -38.53 -10.08
C LEU A 746 0.72 -39.86 -10.35
N LEU A 747 1.85 -39.79 -11.06
CA LEU A 747 2.71 -40.94 -11.30
C LEU A 747 3.61 -41.19 -10.09
N SER A 748 3.68 -42.45 -9.66
CA SER A 748 4.44 -42.89 -8.47
C SER A 748 5.02 -44.29 -8.66
N SER A 749 6.22 -44.52 -8.13
CA SER A 749 6.96 -45.79 -8.28
C SER A 749 6.20 -46.99 -7.71
N SER A 750 5.42 -46.78 -6.64
CA SER A 750 4.61 -47.80 -5.99
C SER A 750 3.51 -48.40 -6.86
N ARG A 751 3.11 -47.74 -7.96
CA ARG A 751 2.03 -48.21 -8.85
C ARG A 751 2.49 -49.09 -9.99
N MET A 752 3.72 -48.88 -10.47
CA MET A 752 4.28 -49.57 -11.64
C MET A 752 4.46 -51.08 -11.43
N HIS A 753 4.39 -51.56 -10.18
CA HIS A 753 4.45 -52.99 -9.85
C HIS A 753 3.11 -53.74 -9.93
N MET A 754 1.97 -53.08 -10.15
CA MET A 754 0.67 -53.78 -10.26
C MET A 754 0.22 -54.06 -11.70
N ASP A 755 0.86 -53.46 -12.71
CA ASP A 755 0.53 -53.65 -14.14
C ASP A 755 1.52 -54.59 -14.87
N CYS A 756 2.35 -55.32 -14.12
CA CYS A 756 3.34 -56.29 -14.63
C CYS A 756 3.16 -57.71 -14.02
N THR A 757 1.93 -58.04 -13.63
CA THR A 757 1.47 -59.38 -13.22
C THR A 757 0.07 -59.63 -13.76
#